data_AF-A0A0Q8ZI38-F1
#
_entry.id   AF-A0A0Q8ZI38-F1
#
_cell.length_a   1.000
_cell.length_b   1.000
_cell.length_c   1.000
_cell.angle_alpha   90.00
_cell.angle_beta   90.00
_cell.angle_gamma   90.00
#
_symmetry.space_group_name_H-M   'P 1'
#
loop_
_entity.id
_entity.type
_entity.pdbx_description
1 polymer ?
#
loop_
_entity_poly.entity_id
_entity_poly.type
_entity_poly.pdbx_seq_one_letter_code
_entity_poly.pdbx_strand_id
1 'polypeptide(L)'
;MEQAAILKSGRVVKLTGLLNPKYTIYGFLTSFEAVVKEVKKVNGVTEVTEVTKKFRETVKENFRDIDLVGQINQDVVGGFYEEDFFLEYLIDKNKLYQLKDHRYDFKAASAKDEIIVKKLKVASPYTDFCKIETYKWKYEPNTQIIDYGTWQIKIPTGVVPDPVTGVNIQLSSTSMQFYNHKIGLFVTPLTDVNEKQAKAFLFAKMAILINSIENIFNLIELGTTSDFGQYINSQKSEWSTQPIFVNPTIEILEDYMRNLTSFYEGFYSNQISIKKAPKKEQFYWLARCLSAEALATVPTNDKIELLKNISYYEKKLTEKNGGESLVLKIVESFTFNSVSAAERNDFLFILMEIQVYQVLGTHTREYTADTKQTLFEILYLKIDDNRIGRYTYGLLNSYDNRKNFIFLLYKVWELSKYNPKYGDPSYTQPKNAFGIYPESYYMKLITADGSSIALTAYYDSETSPAFIYYDSRENTSRQTDTALISNTVEYTLGDIEGKKIKIHKEITTTVTNFKSTKENSQTISNFKSLYGTYDIYQPISIIGFKPDLNLVESLNGLKINSESQDYTPIIPVFLLYYMQDYSDLKKIDFGIMLTAEIAMNLTGAGALSDLKYIGYLSKMRPIWAAETAAGSSDAVLAWSAVNGVTNAVEFSAFNALSINNYVANTTTDSETKEVAEKMNSFLMWTTITSVFVRPYTKSKVIESAFELDNTVAKFNQQNISIYRDMTPTQIQKLDQALDIVKDIAGNKELVISTVIQKLTEHGAESDKILQKYGQITSTAEKYAFYVDLGFFEDPAIRKIFNANNAKAIDNWRLCYANNITKERKYVDILRNDKYVNGLVRFYREEKLGDILESLEITKEEKFLDIFSNISDTHFANFVENPNLIKEWEKFSFVNTGNDLSILSTEQKFKFLKSYENSTQLTVDRIKNGGLIKFFKIVDEHPLNLLYQENFIKNAKYLEAVKVANTSSQHGELLVEHLRISLKKHLHNGQELITGYSGFHFDFAITEPNELIFTSSRMNANNIPIFDGPLPTVNSQVQTAIKNGSVVQGVGVKQCEVYVWGYAREKVAGNWQFVLDTNGQPIKAWVPKINNQGKTTVFIGLTEQKIMNEIAFARFNLTPLDWVRPSHPNGLSNEWIGISSDNINIAMYLDNKTNIRPTIIPNPNINYGSAFPKL
;
A
#
# COMPACT_ATOMS: atom_id res chain seq x y z
N MET A 1 73.27 21.90 20.97
CA MET A 1 72.11 21.01 20.80
C MET A 1 70.98 21.67 21.56
N GLU A 2 70.01 22.21 20.83
CA GLU A 2 68.87 22.89 21.42
C GLU A 2 67.63 22.00 21.34
N GLN A 3 66.63 22.29 22.17
CA GLN A 3 65.34 21.60 22.10
C GLN A 3 64.50 22.17 20.95
N ALA A 4 63.77 21.29 20.28
CA ALA A 4 62.92 21.60 19.16
C ALA A 4 61.54 20.94 19.29
N ALA A 5 60.54 21.54 18.66
CA ALA A 5 59.18 21.03 18.58
C ALA A 5 58.70 20.96 17.13
N ILE A 6 57.65 20.16 16.90
CA ILE A 6 57.02 19.99 15.60
C ILE A 6 55.74 20.84 15.57
N LEU A 7 55.59 21.66 14.54
CA LEU A 7 54.36 22.40 14.26
C LEU A 7 53.38 21.53 13.46
N LYS A 8 52.07 21.81 13.51
CA LYS A 8 51.06 21.11 12.72
C LYS A 8 51.32 21.18 11.20
N SER A 9 52.00 22.23 10.75
CA SER A 9 52.46 22.40 9.36
C SER A 9 53.58 21.43 8.93
N GLY A 10 54.16 20.65 9.85
CA GLY A 10 55.32 19.79 9.59
C GLY A 10 56.67 20.45 9.75
N ARG A 11 56.72 21.76 10.02
CA ARG A 11 57.97 22.47 10.31
C ARG A 11 58.49 22.10 11.70
N VAL A 12 59.80 21.88 11.82
CA VAL A 12 60.49 21.70 13.09
C VAL A 12 61.14 23.02 13.51
N VAL A 13 60.81 23.48 14.71
CA VAL A 13 61.20 24.80 15.22
C VAL A 13 61.92 24.71 16.55
N LYS A 14 62.85 25.63 16.80
CA LYS A 14 63.58 25.71 18.07
C LYS A 14 62.67 26.22 19.18
N LEU A 15 62.84 25.67 20.39
CA LEU A 15 62.16 26.12 21.61
C LEU A 15 62.98 27.15 22.40
N THR A 16 64.16 27.54 21.91
CA THR A 16 65.06 28.49 22.56
C THR A 16 64.38 29.83 22.79
N GLY A 17 64.30 30.26 24.06
CA GLY A 17 63.64 31.51 24.46
C GLY A 17 62.12 31.39 24.66
N LEU A 18 61.56 30.19 24.50
CA LEU A 18 60.15 29.91 24.79
C LEU A 18 60.01 29.36 26.21
N LEU A 19 59.00 29.85 26.92
CA LEU A 19 58.58 29.44 28.24
C LEU A 19 57.30 28.62 28.12
N ASN A 20 57.12 27.64 29.02
CA ASN A 20 55.87 26.88 29.17
C ASN A 20 55.24 26.34 27.85
N PRO A 21 55.99 25.66 26.96
CA PRO A 21 55.43 25.13 25.72
C PRO A 21 54.37 24.07 26.00
N LYS A 22 53.18 24.25 25.40
CA LYS A 22 52.05 23.33 25.43
C LYS A 22 51.88 22.65 24.08
N TYR A 23 51.38 21.43 24.12
CA TYR A 23 51.28 20.56 22.95
C TYR A 23 49.86 20.01 22.80
N THR A 24 49.44 19.77 21.56
CA THR A 24 48.26 18.97 21.25
C THR A 24 48.43 17.56 21.82
N ILE A 25 47.32 16.83 21.92
CA ILE A 25 47.32 15.39 22.23
C ILE A 25 48.14 14.54 21.24
N TYR A 26 48.36 15.04 20.01
CA TYR A 26 49.16 14.39 18.98
C TYR A 26 50.64 14.78 19.02
N GLY A 27 51.00 15.72 19.88
CA GLY A 27 52.37 16.15 20.16
C GLY A 27 52.88 17.33 19.36
N PHE A 28 52.03 18.01 18.60
CA PHE A 28 52.34 19.29 17.96
C PHE A 28 52.34 20.44 18.96
N LEU A 29 53.24 21.41 18.81
CA LEU A 29 53.23 22.64 19.61
C LEU A 29 51.95 23.45 19.35
N THR A 30 51.25 23.91 20.39
CA THR A 30 49.99 24.68 20.28
C THR A 30 50.04 26.06 20.89
N SER A 31 50.80 26.25 21.95
CA SER A 31 50.97 27.56 22.60
C SER A 31 52.24 27.58 23.45
N PHE A 32 52.75 28.76 23.73
CA PHE A 32 53.90 28.98 24.60
C PHE A 32 53.85 30.41 25.14
N GLU A 33 54.75 30.73 26.06
CA GLU A 33 54.99 32.08 26.54
C GLU A 33 56.37 32.54 26.05
N ALA A 34 56.52 33.82 25.75
CA ALA A 34 57.80 34.41 25.38
C ALA A 34 57.95 35.78 26.00
N VAL A 35 59.18 36.11 26.42
CA VAL A 35 59.51 37.46 26.90
C VAL A 35 59.71 38.34 25.68
N VAL A 36 58.89 39.39 25.56
CA VAL A 36 58.98 40.37 24.49
C VAL A 36 59.22 41.76 25.07
N LYS A 37 59.95 42.59 24.33
CA LYS A 37 60.23 43.98 24.69
C LYS A 37 59.08 44.86 24.20
N GLU A 38 58.27 45.35 25.13
CA GLU A 38 57.20 46.30 24.86
C GLU A 38 57.73 47.74 24.99
N VAL A 39 57.51 48.53 23.95
CA VAL A 39 57.93 49.93 23.91
C VAL A 39 56.70 50.81 24.13
N LYS A 40 56.60 51.45 25.30
CA LYS A 40 55.53 52.39 25.62
C LYS A 40 56.05 53.82 25.58
N LYS A 41 55.27 54.73 24.98
CA LYS A 41 55.49 56.18 25.11
C LYS A 41 54.60 56.72 26.21
N VAL A 42 55.21 57.09 27.34
CA VAL A 42 54.51 57.76 28.46
C VAL A 42 55.09 59.16 28.59
N ASN A 43 54.24 60.18 28.44
CA ASN A 43 54.64 61.60 28.51
C ASN A 43 55.81 62.00 27.59
N GLY A 44 55.90 61.40 26.40
CA GLY A 44 56.98 61.68 25.43
C GLY A 44 58.29 60.93 25.69
N VAL A 45 58.41 60.19 26.79
CA VAL A 45 59.55 59.31 27.09
C VAL A 45 59.25 57.90 26.59
N THR A 46 60.25 57.28 25.94
CA THR A 46 60.15 55.90 25.47
C THR A 46 60.65 54.97 26.57
N GLU A 47 59.73 54.21 27.15
CA GLU A 47 60.03 53.20 28.17
C GLU A 47 59.98 51.81 27.51
N VAL A 48 61.04 51.01 27.70
CA VAL A 48 61.12 49.64 27.20
C VAL A 48 60.96 48.71 28.40
N THR A 49 59.88 47.94 28.42
CA THR A 49 59.60 46.97 29.48
C THR A 49 59.60 45.57 28.91
N GLU A 50 60.15 44.61 29.66
CA GLU A 50 60.07 43.20 29.31
C GLU A 50 58.78 42.62 29.88
N VAL A 51 57.90 42.15 29.00
CA VAL A 51 56.62 41.54 29.37
C VAL A 51 56.57 40.12 28.82
N THR A 52 56.11 39.19 29.64
CA THR A 52 55.86 37.82 29.20
C THR A 52 54.50 37.78 28.52
N LYS A 53 54.49 37.38 27.25
CA LYS A 53 53.27 37.27 26.44
C LYS A 53 53.02 35.84 26.04
N LYS A 54 51.74 35.45 26.03
CA LYS A 54 51.32 34.13 25.59
C LYS A 54 51.03 34.16 24.09
N PHE A 55 51.58 33.20 23.37
CA PHE A 55 51.38 33.00 21.94
C PHE A 55 50.65 31.70 21.70
N ARG A 56 49.71 31.71 20.77
CA ARG A 56 48.87 30.54 20.45
C ARG A 56 48.79 30.32 18.95
N GLU A 57 48.76 29.06 18.55
CA GLU A 57 48.51 28.66 17.17
C GLU A 57 47.13 29.14 16.71
N THR A 58 47.12 29.83 15.59
CA THR A 58 45.96 30.33 14.89
C THR A 58 45.99 29.80 13.47
N VAL A 59 44.94 29.10 13.08
CA VAL A 59 44.73 28.68 11.69
C VAL A 59 43.89 29.71 10.95
N LYS A 60 43.80 29.62 9.62
CA LYS A 60 43.11 30.61 8.80
C LYS A 60 41.63 30.73 9.18
N GLU A 61 41.03 29.61 9.58
CA GLU A 61 39.63 29.47 9.97
C GLU A 61 39.31 30.15 11.31
N ASN A 62 40.32 30.54 12.10
CA ASN A 62 40.11 31.24 13.37
C ASN A 62 39.92 32.75 13.20
N PHE A 63 40.15 33.29 11.99
CA PHE A 63 39.91 34.69 11.68
C PHE A 63 38.44 34.93 11.37
N ARG A 64 37.99 36.18 11.38
CA ARG A 64 36.58 36.50 11.15
C ARG A 64 36.21 36.23 9.70
N ASP A 65 35.06 35.61 9.48
CA ASP A 65 34.59 35.19 8.15
C ASP A 65 34.63 36.32 7.11
N ILE A 66 34.28 37.55 7.52
CA ILE A 66 34.30 38.72 6.63
C ILE A 66 35.71 39.11 6.16
N ASP A 67 36.74 38.80 6.94
CA ASP A 67 38.14 39.09 6.59
C ASP A 67 38.74 38.00 5.69
N LEU A 68 38.07 36.84 5.56
CA LEU A 68 38.48 35.73 4.69
C LEU A 68 38.06 35.92 3.22
N VAL A 69 37.09 36.81 2.95
CA VAL A 69 36.52 37.06 1.62
C VAL A 69 37.09 38.36 1.02
N GLY A 70 37.87 38.25 -0.07
CA GLY A 70 38.41 39.39 -0.83
C GLY A 70 39.95 39.46 -0.92
N GLN A 71 40.49 40.62 -1.36
CA GLN A 71 41.93 40.91 -1.48
C GLN A 71 42.68 40.96 -0.12
N ILE A 72 41.96 40.80 1.00
CA ILE A 72 42.49 40.77 2.38
C ILE A 72 43.22 39.44 2.70
N ASN A 73 43.14 38.44 1.82
CA ASN A 73 43.81 37.14 1.94
C ASN A 73 45.34 37.21 2.15
N GLN A 74 46.00 38.34 1.87
CA GLN A 74 47.44 38.51 2.12
C GLN A 74 47.78 38.72 3.60
N ASP A 75 46.87 39.31 4.39
CA ASP A 75 47.11 39.63 5.81
C ASP A 75 46.57 38.55 6.77
N VAL A 76 45.72 37.65 6.29
CA VAL A 76 45.11 36.55 7.06
C VAL A 76 45.89 35.25 6.85
N VAL A 77 47.01 35.11 7.56
CA VAL A 77 47.94 33.98 7.44
C VAL A 77 47.99 33.15 8.72
N GLY A 78 47.92 31.82 8.63
CA GLY A 78 48.08 30.95 9.79
C GLY A 78 49.45 31.09 10.47
N GLY A 79 49.51 31.02 11.79
CA GLY A 79 50.73 31.27 12.56
C GLY A 79 50.52 31.20 14.06
N PHE A 80 51.49 31.70 14.83
CA PHE A 80 51.35 31.82 16.29
C PHE A 80 51.21 33.30 16.62
N TYR A 81 50.08 33.71 17.16
CA TYR A 81 49.79 35.12 17.47
C TYR A 81 49.76 35.35 18.98
N GLU A 82 50.10 36.56 19.40
CA GLU A 82 49.86 37.03 20.76
C GLU A 82 48.37 36.83 21.10
N GLU A 83 48.10 36.03 22.13
CA GLU A 83 46.77 35.51 22.41
C GLU A 83 45.78 36.64 22.74
N ASP A 84 46.16 37.54 23.64
CA ASP A 84 45.32 38.66 24.06
C ASP A 84 45.02 39.61 22.90
N PHE A 85 46.04 39.94 22.10
CA PHE A 85 45.86 40.82 20.95
C PHE A 85 44.99 40.19 19.87
N PHE A 86 45.13 38.88 19.62
CA PHE A 86 44.29 38.17 18.68
C PHE A 86 42.81 38.16 19.12
N LEU A 87 42.56 37.89 20.41
CA LEU A 87 41.21 37.93 20.97
C LEU A 87 40.59 39.33 20.93
N GLU A 88 41.40 40.38 21.12
CA GLU A 88 40.94 41.76 20.95
C GLU A 88 40.61 42.09 19.49
N TYR A 89 41.35 41.55 18.53
CA TYR A 89 41.04 41.71 17.10
C TYR A 89 39.68 41.10 16.72
N LEU A 90 39.32 39.95 17.31
CA LEU A 90 38.02 39.34 17.07
C LEU A 90 36.87 40.29 17.44
N ILE A 91 37.11 41.20 18.39
CA ILE A 91 36.15 42.22 18.85
C ILE A 91 36.27 43.51 18.02
N ASP A 92 37.49 44.01 17.79
CA ASP A 92 37.77 45.25 17.09
C ASP A 92 38.40 45.02 15.72
N LYS A 93 37.59 45.23 14.68
CA LYS A 93 37.98 45.09 13.28
C LYS A 93 39.20 45.91 12.88
N ASN A 94 39.43 47.04 13.55
CA ASN A 94 40.50 47.97 13.18
C ASN A 94 41.89 47.43 13.54
N LYS A 95 41.97 46.36 14.34
CA LYS A 95 43.22 45.70 14.71
C LYS A 95 43.76 44.72 13.68
N LEU A 96 43.00 44.40 12.62
CA LEU A 96 43.39 43.43 11.59
C LEU A 96 44.81 43.70 11.04
N TYR A 97 45.10 44.93 10.63
CA TYR A 97 46.39 45.29 10.01
C TYR A 97 47.58 45.27 10.97
N GLN A 98 47.31 45.28 12.28
CA GLN A 98 48.32 45.20 13.33
C GLN A 98 48.67 43.74 13.68
N LEU A 99 47.81 42.76 13.35
CA LEU A 99 48.03 41.34 13.68
C LEU A 99 49.39 40.81 13.22
N LYS A 100 49.88 41.26 12.05
CA LYS A 100 51.20 40.86 11.53
C LYS A 100 52.35 41.18 12.49
N ASP A 101 52.24 42.28 13.24
CA ASP A 101 53.25 42.74 14.20
C ASP A 101 53.17 41.96 15.52
N HIS A 102 52.08 41.21 15.71
CA HIS A 102 51.81 40.36 16.88
C HIS A 102 51.97 38.86 16.56
N ARG A 103 52.47 38.50 15.37
CA ARG A 103 52.82 37.13 14.98
C ARG A 103 54.22 36.78 15.45
N TYR A 104 54.39 35.56 15.97
CA TYR A 104 55.67 35.03 16.39
C TYR A 104 56.40 34.30 15.24
N ASP A 105 57.65 34.69 15.00
CA ASP A 105 58.52 34.08 14.00
C ASP A 105 59.51 33.10 14.62
N PHE A 106 59.33 31.82 14.30
CA PHE A 106 60.20 30.76 14.80
C PHE A 106 61.54 30.66 14.06
N LYS A 107 62.59 30.34 14.80
CA LYS A 107 63.85 29.84 14.24
C LYS A 107 63.70 28.36 13.84
N ALA A 108 64.15 28.00 12.64
CA ALA A 108 64.16 26.62 12.18
C ALA A 108 65.13 25.76 13.03
N ALA A 109 64.76 24.50 13.27
CA ALA A 109 65.64 23.54 13.92
C ALA A 109 66.86 23.20 13.04
N SER A 110 68.01 23.03 13.67
CA SER A 110 69.26 22.62 13.04
C SER A 110 69.42 21.10 13.13
N ALA A 111 70.18 20.50 12.21
CA ALA A 111 70.50 19.07 12.30
C ALA A 111 71.08 18.74 13.68
N LYS A 112 70.64 17.61 14.26
CA LYS A 112 70.98 17.15 15.62
C LYS A 112 70.33 17.91 16.79
N ASP A 113 69.49 18.92 16.56
CA ASP A 113 68.66 19.47 17.65
C ASP A 113 67.70 18.38 18.18
N GLU A 114 67.38 18.42 19.47
CA GLU A 114 66.56 17.39 20.11
C GLU A 114 65.07 17.70 19.93
N ILE A 115 64.38 16.90 19.13
CA ILE A 115 62.93 16.95 19.01
C ILE A 115 62.30 16.41 20.28
N ILE A 116 61.40 17.19 20.86
CA ILE A 116 60.57 16.79 21.98
C ILE A 116 59.13 16.67 21.49
N VAL A 117 58.55 15.48 21.68
CA VAL A 117 57.15 15.20 21.34
C VAL A 117 56.45 14.61 22.54
N LYS A 118 55.42 15.32 23.00
CA LYS A 118 54.58 14.91 24.13
C LYS A 118 53.28 14.30 23.59
N LYS A 119 53.09 13.00 23.76
CA LYS A 119 51.85 12.32 23.33
C LYS A 119 51.03 11.85 24.52
N LEU A 120 49.71 11.92 24.34
CA LEU A 120 48.78 11.35 25.30
C LEU A 120 48.80 9.82 25.21
N LYS A 121 48.97 9.14 26.34
CA LYS A 121 48.76 7.69 26.47
C LYS A 121 47.57 7.39 27.36
N VAL A 122 46.66 6.60 26.80
CA VAL A 122 45.51 6.00 27.48
C VAL A 122 45.61 4.51 27.23
N ALA A 123 45.82 3.71 28.28
CA ALA A 123 46.04 2.28 28.15
C ALA A 123 45.40 1.52 29.32
N SER A 124 44.98 0.28 29.04
CA SER A 124 44.42 -0.65 30.03
C SER A 124 45.38 -0.82 31.22
N PRO A 125 44.89 -0.87 32.48
CA PRO A 125 43.49 -1.04 32.90
C PRO A 125 42.66 0.27 32.96
N TYR A 126 43.17 1.39 32.43
CA TYR A 126 42.51 2.70 32.44
C TYR A 126 42.21 3.27 33.85
N THR A 127 42.88 2.73 34.87
CA THR A 127 42.74 3.16 36.28
C THR A 127 43.43 4.48 36.59
N ASP A 128 44.48 4.82 35.83
CA ASP A 128 45.17 6.09 35.91
C ASP A 128 44.66 7.03 34.81
N PHE A 129 44.29 8.26 35.17
CA PHE A 129 44.02 9.31 34.18
C PHE A 129 45.25 9.52 33.28
N CYS A 130 45.01 9.87 32.02
CA CYS A 130 45.97 9.96 30.93
C CYS A 130 47.39 10.39 31.33
N LYS A 131 48.38 9.66 30.83
CA LYS A 131 49.80 9.99 31.01
C LYS A 131 50.32 10.70 29.77
N ILE A 132 51.21 11.66 29.97
CA ILE A 132 52.02 12.24 28.88
C ILE A 132 53.29 11.42 28.76
N GLU A 133 53.44 10.77 27.63
CA GLU A 133 54.69 10.18 27.20
C GLU A 133 55.52 11.23 26.46
N THR A 134 56.75 11.45 26.91
CA THR A 134 57.68 12.38 26.26
C THR A 134 58.68 11.58 25.45
N TYR A 135 58.62 11.71 24.13
CA TYR A 135 59.55 11.11 23.20
C TYR A 135 60.62 12.14 22.82
N LYS A 136 61.89 11.72 22.81
CA LYS A 136 63.03 12.56 22.45
C LYS A 136 63.88 11.87 21.40
N TRP A 137 64.24 12.58 20.34
CA TRP A 137 65.19 12.09 19.34
C TRP A 137 65.88 13.24 18.61
N LYS A 138 66.97 12.96 17.91
CA LYS A 138 67.72 13.97 17.15
C LYS A 138 67.01 14.29 15.83
N TYR A 139 66.90 15.58 15.51
CA TYR A 139 66.35 16.03 14.24
C TYR A 139 67.29 15.71 13.08
N GLU A 140 66.75 15.01 12.09
CA GLU A 140 67.39 14.76 10.80
C GLU A 140 66.60 15.50 9.71
N PRO A 141 67.22 16.50 9.04
CA PRO A 141 66.58 17.17 7.91
C PRO A 141 66.23 16.17 6.81
N ASN A 142 65.07 16.38 6.17
CA ASN A 142 64.51 15.54 5.08
C ASN A 142 63.94 14.17 5.49
N THR A 143 63.97 13.80 6.78
CA THR A 143 63.25 12.61 7.27
C THR A 143 61.78 12.95 7.49
N GLN A 144 60.87 12.12 6.96
CA GLN A 144 59.43 12.32 7.12
C GLN A 144 59.02 12.05 8.59
N ILE A 145 58.66 13.12 9.30
CA ILE A 145 58.24 13.10 10.71
C ILE A 145 56.72 13.20 10.90
N ILE A 146 55.96 13.49 9.84
CA ILE A 146 54.49 13.49 9.84
C ILE A 146 53.99 12.41 8.89
N ASP A 147 53.06 11.59 9.36
CA ASP A 147 52.19 10.80 8.50
C ASP A 147 51.07 11.71 7.97
N TYR A 148 51.12 12.06 6.68
CA TYR A 148 50.14 12.95 6.05
C TYR A 148 48.77 12.30 5.81
N GLY A 149 48.66 10.97 5.92
CA GLY A 149 47.38 10.28 5.83
C GLY A 149 46.57 10.41 7.13
N THR A 150 47.25 10.36 8.27
CA THR A 150 46.61 10.44 9.60
C THR A 150 46.84 11.77 10.32
N TRP A 151 47.67 12.65 9.76
CA TRP A 151 48.15 13.89 10.37
C TRP A 151 48.77 13.69 11.77
N GLN A 152 49.46 12.56 11.98
CA GLN A 152 50.12 12.22 13.24
C GLN A 152 51.64 12.29 13.13
N ILE A 153 52.31 12.61 14.24
CA ILE A 153 53.77 12.57 14.32
C ILE A 153 54.24 11.11 14.29
N LYS A 154 55.12 10.77 13.34
CA LYS A 154 55.76 9.46 13.24
C LYS A 154 56.96 9.40 14.17
N ILE A 155 56.85 8.62 15.24
CA ILE A 155 57.95 8.39 16.19
C ILE A 155 58.93 7.41 15.52
N PRO A 156 60.25 7.70 15.47
CA PRO A 156 61.22 6.80 14.88
C PRO A 156 61.28 5.45 15.61
N THR A 157 61.49 4.38 14.85
CA THR A 157 61.61 3.02 15.39
C THR A 157 62.73 2.95 16.44
N GLY A 158 62.44 2.40 17.62
CA GLY A 158 63.40 2.28 18.73
C GLY A 158 63.43 3.46 19.71
N VAL A 159 62.71 4.55 19.44
CA VAL A 159 62.55 5.66 20.41
C VAL A 159 61.46 5.30 21.41
N VAL A 160 61.84 5.26 22.69
CA VAL A 160 60.93 4.99 23.82
C VAL A 160 60.67 6.27 24.62
N PRO A 161 59.53 6.37 25.33
CA PRO A 161 59.24 7.54 26.14
C PRO A 161 60.15 7.64 27.38
N ASP A 162 60.47 8.86 27.79
CA ASP A 162 61.31 9.20 28.93
C ASP A 162 60.60 10.25 29.82
N PRO A 163 60.11 9.90 31.04
CA PRO A 163 60.20 8.57 31.66
C PRO A 163 59.29 7.54 30.97
N VAL A 164 59.69 6.26 31.03
CA VAL A 164 58.99 5.13 30.37
C VAL A 164 57.53 5.01 30.81
N THR A 165 57.23 5.36 32.06
CA THR A 165 55.88 5.31 32.63
C THR A 165 54.98 6.48 32.20
N GLY A 166 55.54 7.53 31.59
CA GLY A 166 54.86 8.80 31.38
C GLY A 166 54.61 9.58 32.67
N VAL A 167 54.14 10.82 32.53
CA VAL A 167 53.81 11.73 33.65
C VAL A 167 52.31 11.97 33.70
N ASN A 168 51.70 11.88 34.87
CA ASN A 168 50.26 12.14 35.04
C ASN A 168 49.90 13.58 34.68
N ILE A 169 48.83 13.75 33.91
CA ILE A 169 48.25 15.07 33.65
C ILE A 169 47.49 15.51 34.90
N GLN A 170 47.78 16.72 35.37
CA GLN A 170 46.98 17.38 36.39
C GLN A 170 45.77 18.03 35.71
N LEU A 171 44.57 17.52 36.03
CA LEU A 171 43.31 18.14 35.65
C LEU A 171 42.62 18.75 36.87
N SER A 172 41.65 19.61 36.61
CA SER A 172 40.68 20.03 37.61
C SER A 172 39.90 18.85 38.19
N SER A 173 39.33 19.07 39.39
CA SER A 173 38.54 18.05 40.10
C SER A 173 37.37 17.55 39.26
N THR A 174 36.60 18.45 38.64
CA THR A 174 35.47 18.13 37.77
C THR A 174 35.88 17.24 36.60
N SER A 175 36.96 17.61 35.91
CA SER A 175 37.42 16.91 34.71
C SER A 175 37.92 15.51 35.04
N MET A 176 38.60 15.36 36.17
CA MET A 176 39.04 14.07 36.69
C MET A 176 37.85 13.19 37.10
N GLN A 177 36.84 13.78 37.76
CA GLN A 177 35.61 13.08 38.12
C GLN A 177 34.83 12.61 36.90
N PHE A 178 34.70 13.46 35.86
CA PHE A 178 34.12 13.08 34.57
C PHE A 178 34.79 11.80 34.03
N TYR A 179 36.12 11.81 33.90
CA TYR A 179 36.84 10.66 33.35
C TYR A 179 36.63 9.39 34.18
N ASN A 180 36.88 9.47 35.50
CA ASN A 180 36.80 8.31 36.39
C ASN A 180 35.40 7.69 36.39
N HIS A 181 34.37 8.54 36.39
CA HIS A 181 32.98 8.10 36.37
C HIS A 181 32.63 7.42 35.03
N LYS A 182 32.97 8.03 33.88
CA LYS A 182 32.58 7.49 32.56
C LYS A 182 33.36 6.23 32.16
N ILE A 183 34.64 6.14 32.51
CA ILE A 183 35.44 4.92 32.31
C ILE A 183 34.88 3.74 33.10
N GLY A 184 34.48 3.98 34.36
CA GLY A 184 33.86 2.97 35.21
C GLY A 184 32.57 2.42 34.60
N LEU A 185 31.72 3.30 34.05
CA LEU A 185 30.41 2.91 33.50
C LEU A 185 30.46 2.28 32.12
N PHE A 186 31.29 2.78 31.21
CA PHE A 186 31.15 2.49 29.77
C PHE A 186 32.36 1.82 29.13
N VAL A 187 33.48 1.68 29.84
CA VAL A 187 34.69 1.02 29.34
C VAL A 187 34.99 -0.24 30.12
N THR A 188 34.97 -0.15 31.44
CA THR A 188 35.31 -1.28 32.34
C THR A 188 34.44 -2.52 32.10
N PRO A 189 33.11 -2.41 31.89
CA PRO A 189 32.23 -3.57 31.70
C PRO A 189 32.34 -4.27 30.34
N LEU A 190 32.96 -3.64 29.33
CA LEU A 190 33.02 -4.20 27.99
C LEU A 190 33.93 -5.44 27.93
N THR A 191 33.82 -6.24 26.86
CA THR A 191 34.73 -7.36 26.57
C THR A 191 35.60 -7.09 25.34
N ASP A 192 35.11 -6.34 24.35
CA ASP A 192 35.85 -5.96 23.15
C ASP A 192 36.98 -4.97 23.46
N VAL A 193 38.21 -5.32 23.04
CA VAL A 193 39.42 -4.54 23.35
C VAL A 193 39.51 -3.26 22.50
N ASN A 194 39.06 -3.28 21.25
CA ASN A 194 39.13 -2.14 20.35
C ASN A 194 38.10 -1.07 20.74
N GLU A 195 36.87 -1.50 21.06
CA GLU A 195 35.81 -0.60 21.51
C GLU A 195 36.15 0.03 22.86
N LYS A 196 36.73 -0.75 23.79
CA LYS A 196 37.29 -0.23 25.05
C LYS A 196 38.27 0.90 24.82
N GLN A 197 39.27 0.64 23.97
CA GLN A 197 40.34 1.60 23.72
C GLN A 197 39.80 2.87 23.06
N ALA A 198 38.89 2.76 22.10
CA ALA A 198 38.27 3.90 21.43
C ALA A 198 37.46 4.78 22.41
N LYS A 199 36.57 4.17 23.20
CA LYS A 199 35.76 4.89 24.21
C LYS A 199 36.64 5.53 25.28
N ALA A 200 37.65 4.82 25.78
CA ALA A 200 38.59 5.36 26.77
C ALA A 200 39.33 6.60 26.25
N PHE A 201 39.75 6.57 24.98
CA PHE A 201 40.44 7.69 24.35
C PHE A 201 39.53 8.91 24.12
N LEU A 202 38.25 8.69 23.80
CA LEU A 202 37.27 9.78 23.67
C LEU A 202 36.97 10.44 25.03
N PHE A 203 36.73 9.67 26.09
CA PHE A 203 36.52 10.24 27.43
C PHE A 203 37.73 11.02 27.95
N ALA A 204 38.94 10.53 27.67
CA ALA A 204 40.18 11.24 27.95
C ALA A 204 40.24 12.62 27.27
N LYS A 205 39.92 12.66 25.97
CA LYS A 205 39.88 13.91 25.19
C LYS A 205 38.85 14.90 25.74
N MET A 206 37.65 14.41 26.05
CA MET A 206 36.59 15.22 26.65
C MET A 206 37.03 15.81 27.99
N ALA A 207 37.64 15.02 28.87
CA ALA A 207 38.13 15.50 30.17
C ALA A 207 39.18 16.62 30.04
N ILE A 208 40.11 16.50 29.07
CA ILE A 208 41.10 17.56 28.80
C ILE A 208 40.43 18.84 28.31
N LEU A 209 39.38 18.69 27.50
CA LEU A 209 38.64 19.82 26.95
C LEU A 209 37.78 20.51 28.02
N ILE A 210 37.11 19.73 28.87
CA ILE A 210 36.40 20.23 30.07
C ILE A 210 37.35 21.04 30.95
N ASN A 211 38.56 20.52 31.23
CA ASN A 211 39.57 21.24 31.99
C ASN A 211 39.95 22.58 31.33
N SER A 212 40.01 22.61 30.00
CA SER A 212 40.30 23.83 29.24
C SER A 212 39.16 24.84 29.32
N ILE A 213 37.90 24.39 29.30
CA ILE A 213 36.71 25.23 29.49
C ILE A 213 36.68 25.79 30.91
N GLU A 214 36.95 24.96 31.93
CA GLU A 214 36.98 25.42 33.32
C GLU A 214 38.03 26.48 33.59
N ASN A 215 39.19 26.39 32.93
CA ASN A 215 40.19 27.44 33.02
C ASN A 215 39.65 28.80 32.52
N ILE A 216 38.80 28.80 31.48
CA ILE A 216 38.16 30.02 30.99
C ILE A 216 37.06 30.49 31.97
N PHE A 217 36.27 29.58 32.54
CA PHE A 217 35.30 29.93 33.59
C PHE A 217 35.96 30.69 34.75
N ASN A 218 37.15 30.26 35.15
CA ASN A 218 37.91 30.92 36.24
C ASN A 218 38.44 32.32 35.88
N LEU A 219 38.49 32.70 34.60
CA LEU A 219 38.91 34.04 34.16
C LEU A 219 37.79 35.10 34.28
N ILE A 220 36.56 34.64 34.51
CA ILE A 220 35.36 35.47 34.66
C ILE A 220 34.99 35.50 36.14
N GLU A 221 34.89 36.69 36.72
CA GLU A 221 34.63 36.87 38.15
C GLU A 221 33.21 36.37 38.49
N LEU A 222 33.13 35.25 39.23
CA LEU A 222 31.88 34.60 39.59
C LEU A 222 31.26 35.27 40.81
N GLY A 223 30.07 35.87 40.63
CA GLY A 223 29.12 35.92 41.72
C GLY A 223 28.47 34.54 41.82
N THR A 224 28.71 33.78 42.89
CA THR A 224 28.11 32.43 43.03
C THR A 224 26.57 32.46 43.08
N THR A 225 25.98 33.63 43.29
CA THR A 225 24.53 33.91 43.26
C THR A 225 24.04 34.54 41.96
N SER A 226 24.91 34.77 40.96
CA SER A 226 24.49 35.22 39.63
C SER A 226 24.06 34.04 38.77
N ASP A 227 23.17 34.29 37.80
CA ASP A 227 22.67 33.29 36.83
C ASP A 227 23.84 32.57 36.14
N PHE A 228 24.93 33.28 35.84
CA PHE A 228 26.14 32.70 35.24
C PHE A 228 26.93 31.79 36.21
N GLY A 229 27.00 32.17 37.50
CA GLY A 229 27.60 31.32 38.53
C GLY A 229 26.79 30.05 38.79
N GLN A 230 25.46 30.13 38.76
CA GLN A 230 24.56 28.99 38.87
C GLN A 230 24.72 28.03 37.68
N TYR A 231 24.71 28.56 36.46
CA TYR A 231 25.01 27.79 35.24
C TYR A 231 26.35 27.05 35.34
N ILE A 232 27.43 27.74 35.73
CA ILE A 232 28.76 27.09 35.84
C ILE A 232 28.74 25.95 36.85
N ASN A 233 28.04 26.11 37.98
CA ASN A 233 27.91 25.05 38.97
C ASN A 233 27.07 23.87 38.45
N SER A 234 25.99 24.15 37.73
CA SER A 234 25.15 23.14 37.06
C SER A 234 25.96 22.35 36.04
N GLN A 235 26.70 23.02 35.15
CA GLN A 235 27.58 22.40 34.16
C GLN A 235 28.65 21.51 34.80
N LYS A 236 29.29 21.97 35.88
CA LYS A 236 30.28 21.18 36.63
C LYS A 236 29.66 19.94 37.27
N SER A 237 28.45 20.07 37.82
CA SER A 237 27.70 18.95 38.40
C SER A 237 27.37 17.89 37.34
N GLU A 238 26.93 18.34 36.17
CA GLU A 238 26.60 17.49 35.03
C GLU A 238 27.82 16.67 34.57
N TRP A 239 28.95 17.34 34.33
CA TRP A 239 30.20 16.68 33.95
C TRP A 239 30.70 15.71 35.01
N SER A 240 30.56 16.03 36.30
CA SER A 240 31.11 15.20 37.36
C SER A 240 30.28 13.91 37.56
N THR A 241 29.00 14.05 37.87
CA THR A 241 28.22 12.96 38.50
C THR A 241 26.93 12.60 37.78
N GLN A 242 26.42 13.43 36.86
CA GLN A 242 25.15 13.13 36.19
C GLN A 242 25.32 12.15 35.02
N PRO A 243 24.29 11.33 34.72
CA PRO A 243 24.31 10.40 33.60
C PRO A 243 24.05 11.11 32.27
N ILE A 244 25.07 11.80 31.75
CA ILE A 244 25.05 12.45 30.41
C ILE A 244 24.75 11.45 29.29
N PHE A 245 25.14 10.19 29.47
CA PHE A 245 25.00 9.15 28.45
C PHE A 245 24.25 7.94 29.00
N VAL A 246 23.48 7.27 28.14
CA VAL A 246 22.88 5.96 28.40
C VAL A 246 23.47 4.98 27.38
N ASN A 247 24.45 4.19 27.80
CA ASN A 247 25.21 3.24 26.96
C ASN A 247 25.64 3.81 25.58
N PRO A 248 26.49 4.85 25.55
CA PRO A 248 26.78 5.59 24.32
C PRO A 248 27.56 4.74 23.31
N THR A 249 27.21 4.88 22.04
CA THR A 249 28.01 4.41 20.90
C THR A 249 29.22 5.32 20.71
N ILE A 250 30.21 4.87 19.91
CA ILE A 250 31.37 5.72 19.56
C ILE A 250 30.92 7.00 18.85
N GLU A 251 29.93 6.91 17.95
CA GLU A 251 29.39 8.05 17.21
C GLU A 251 28.77 9.11 18.14
N ILE A 252 28.01 8.69 19.17
CA ILE A 252 27.45 9.60 20.19
C ILE A 252 28.56 10.33 20.94
N LEU A 253 29.65 9.63 21.27
CA LEU A 253 30.80 10.23 21.93
C LEU A 253 31.56 11.19 21.01
N GLU A 254 31.68 10.87 19.72
CA GLU A 254 32.30 11.77 18.73
C GLU A 254 31.47 13.03 18.50
N ASP A 255 30.14 12.91 18.43
CA ASP A 255 29.20 14.04 18.40
C ASP A 255 29.36 14.92 19.64
N TYR A 256 29.35 14.34 20.85
CA TYR A 256 29.56 15.10 22.07
C TYR A 256 30.94 15.79 22.13
N MET A 257 32.00 15.12 21.67
CA MET A 257 33.35 15.70 21.59
C MET A 257 33.39 16.89 20.63
N ARG A 258 32.73 16.78 19.47
CA ARG A 258 32.61 17.90 18.52
C ARG A 258 31.84 19.06 19.14
N ASN A 259 30.70 18.78 19.76
CA ASN A 259 29.85 19.78 20.42
C ASN A 259 30.62 20.52 21.53
N LEU A 260 31.39 19.78 22.34
CA LEU A 260 32.24 20.34 23.39
C LEU A 260 33.39 21.17 22.82
N THR A 261 33.91 20.79 21.65
CA THR A 261 34.96 21.55 20.93
C THR A 261 34.39 22.89 20.45
N SER A 262 33.23 22.87 19.81
CA SER A 262 32.51 24.08 19.41
C SER A 262 32.20 24.97 20.61
N PHE A 263 31.83 24.39 21.76
CA PHE A 263 31.63 25.14 23.01
C PHE A 263 32.92 25.85 23.41
N TYR A 264 34.02 25.12 23.50
CA TYR A 264 35.31 25.68 23.89
C TYR A 264 35.76 26.79 22.95
N GLU A 265 35.69 26.58 21.65
CA GLU A 265 36.12 27.56 20.63
C GLU A 265 35.23 28.81 20.63
N GLY A 266 33.91 28.63 20.68
CA GLY A 266 32.96 29.74 20.76
C GLY A 266 33.13 30.56 22.03
N PHE A 267 33.29 29.90 23.18
CA PHE A 267 33.53 30.59 24.45
C PHE A 267 34.89 31.30 24.46
N TYR A 268 35.95 30.61 24.04
CA TYR A 268 37.30 31.14 24.02
C TYR A 268 37.42 32.39 23.14
N SER A 269 36.89 32.35 21.92
CA SER A 269 36.94 33.47 20.97
C SER A 269 36.15 34.69 21.46
N ASN A 270 35.14 34.49 22.31
CA ASN A 270 34.28 35.55 22.83
C ASN A 270 34.52 35.88 24.31
N GLN A 271 35.54 35.30 24.94
CA GLN A 271 35.74 35.37 26.39
C GLN A 271 35.87 36.83 26.90
N ILE A 272 36.52 37.71 26.13
CA ILE A 272 36.68 39.13 26.48
C ILE A 272 35.32 39.85 26.39
N SER A 273 34.51 39.57 25.36
CA SER A 273 33.17 40.15 25.20
C SER A 273 32.24 39.71 26.34
N ILE A 274 32.26 38.42 26.68
CA ILE A 274 31.45 37.86 27.76
C ILE A 274 31.89 38.43 29.11
N LYS A 275 33.20 38.54 29.35
CA LYS A 275 33.74 39.16 30.58
C LYS A 275 33.31 40.63 30.74
N LYS A 276 33.21 41.38 29.64
CA LYS A 276 32.76 42.78 29.63
C LYS A 276 31.23 42.94 29.77
N ALA A 277 30.46 41.88 29.56
CA ALA A 277 29.00 41.94 29.67
C ALA A 277 28.54 42.16 31.13
N PRO A 278 27.34 42.75 31.36
CA PRO A 278 26.77 42.86 32.69
C PRO A 278 26.67 41.48 33.37
N LYS A 279 27.01 41.39 34.67
CA LYS A 279 27.09 40.11 35.40
C LYS A 279 25.83 39.22 35.27
N LYS A 280 24.64 39.82 35.25
CA LYS A 280 23.35 39.12 35.08
C LYS A 280 23.07 38.66 33.65
N GLU A 281 23.85 39.09 32.68
CA GLU A 281 23.67 38.74 31.26
C GLU A 281 24.81 37.91 30.70
N GLN A 282 25.85 37.60 31.50
CA GLN A 282 27.02 36.85 31.02
C GLN A 282 26.63 35.48 30.46
N PHE A 283 25.66 34.77 31.05
CA PHE A 283 25.15 33.52 30.50
C PHE A 283 24.42 33.73 29.17
N TYR A 284 23.58 34.76 29.07
CA TYR A 284 22.92 35.15 27.83
C TYR A 284 23.93 35.47 26.73
N TRP A 285 24.97 36.25 27.03
CA TRP A 285 26.03 36.60 26.09
C TRP A 285 26.88 35.39 25.69
N LEU A 286 27.21 34.50 26.62
CA LEU A 286 27.86 33.22 26.31
C LEU A 286 27.00 32.46 25.30
N ALA A 287 25.74 32.18 25.64
CA ALA A 287 24.84 31.39 24.81
C ALA A 287 24.64 31.98 23.40
N ARG A 288 24.63 33.31 23.25
CA ARG A 288 24.59 33.97 21.93
C ARG A 288 25.79 33.64 21.05
N CYS A 289 26.97 33.56 21.65
CA CYS A 289 28.23 33.28 20.96
C CYS A 289 28.42 31.79 20.66
N LEU A 290 27.65 30.92 21.31
CA LEU A 290 27.66 29.49 21.04
C LEU A 290 26.87 29.17 19.76
N SER A 291 27.33 28.16 19.03
CA SER A 291 26.54 27.51 17.98
C SER A 291 25.49 26.58 18.60
N ALA A 292 24.57 26.05 17.78
CA ALA A 292 23.61 25.05 18.27
C ALA A 292 24.32 23.77 18.76
N GLU A 293 25.38 23.33 18.08
CA GLU A 293 26.23 22.21 18.52
C GLU A 293 26.80 22.47 19.91
N ALA A 294 27.36 23.66 20.13
CA ALA A 294 27.94 24.03 21.40
C ALA A 294 26.87 24.07 22.52
N LEU A 295 25.69 24.63 22.23
CA LEU A 295 24.58 24.66 23.17
C LEU A 295 24.09 23.24 23.53
N ALA A 296 24.27 22.24 22.66
CA ALA A 296 23.91 20.86 22.99
C ALA A 296 24.64 20.32 24.23
N THR A 297 25.82 20.87 24.57
CA THR A 297 26.59 20.51 25.78
C THR A 297 26.18 21.25 27.05
N VAL A 298 25.33 22.28 26.94
CA VAL A 298 24.80 23.02 28.08
C VAL A 298 23.68 22.20 28.72
N PRO A 299 23.60 22.10 30.07
CA PRO A 299 22.59 21.33 30.73
C PRO A 299 21.19 21.76 30.33
N THR A 300 20.30 20.79 30.18
CA THR A 300 18.95 21.01 29.67
C THR A 300 18.17 22.03 30.51
N ASN A 301 18.29 21.99 31.84
CA ASN A 301 17.63 22.96 32.72
C ASN A 301 18.11 24.39 32.50
N ASP A 302 19.41 24.62 32.34
CA ASP A 302 19.97 25.96 32.11
C ASP A 302 19.55 26.52 30.74
N LYS A 303 19.52 25.67 29.70
CA LYS A 303 18.98 26.06 28.37
C LYS A 303 17.52 26.49 28.46
N ILE A 304 16.73 25.74 29.20
CA ILE A 304 15.30 25.98 29.37
C ILE A 304 15.06 27.24 30.21
N GLU A 305 15.81 27.44 31.29
CA GLU A 305 15.73 28.64 32.10
C GLU A 305 16.14 29.88 31.29
N LEU A 306 17.20 29.77 30.49
CA LEU A 306 17.58 30.83 29.55
C LEU A 306 16.46 31.12 28.55
N LEU A 307 15.84 30.09 27.98
CA LEU A 307 14.72 30.23 27.04
C LEU A 307 13.51 30.92 27.71
N LYS A 308 13.16 30.51 28.93
CA LYS A 308 12.13 31.17 29.76
C LYS A 308 12.48 32.64 29.97
N ASN A 309 13.72 32.93 30.40
CA ASN A 309 14.20 34.29 30.64
C ASN A 309 14.16 35.19 29.39
N ILE A 310 14.57 34.68 28.22
CA ILE A 310 14.46 35.42 26.96
C ILE A 310 12.99 35.73 26.65
N SER A 311 12.10 34.77 26.88
CA SER A 311 10.67 34.86 26.59
C SER A 311 9.92 35.84 27.51
N TYR A 312 10.35 35.96 28.77
CA TYR A 312 9.79 36.92 29.74
C TYR A 312 10.10 38.38 29.38
N TYR A 313 11.24 38.66 28.77
CA TYR A 313 11.65 40.02 28.42
C TYR A 313 11.42 40.28 26.92
N GLU A 314 10.28 40.85 26.55
CA GLU A 314 9.94 41.16 25.14
C GLU A 314 11.03 41.92 24.39
N LYS A 315 11.78 42.79 25.07
CA LYS A 315 12.92 43.47 24.47
C LYS A 315 14.02 42.49 24.08
N LYS A 316 14.29 41.44 24.85
CA LYS A 316 15.31 40.42 24.56
C LYS A 316 14.87 39.52 23.40
N LEU A 317 13.60 39.10 23.33
CA LEU A 317 13.03 38.27 22.26
C LEU A 317 12.73 39.09 20.98
N THR A 318 13.75 39.74 20.42
CA THR A 318 13.67 40.38 19.09
C THR A 318 14.95 40.07 18.32
N GLU A 319 14.86 39.96 17.00
CA GLU A 319 16.07 39.72 16.18
C GLU A 319 17.07 40.88 16.27
N LYS A 320 16.62 42.12 16.51
CA LYS A 320 17.51 43.28 16.76
C LYS A 320 18.46 43.05 17.94
N ASN A 321 18.03 42.30 18.94
CA ASN A 321 18.84 41.93 20.11
C ASN A 321 19.43 40.52 20.00
N GLY A 322 19.27 39.87 18.85
CA GLY A 322 19.65 38.49 18.55
C GLY A 322 18.96 37.44 19.42
N GLY A 323 17.81 37.78 20.01
CA GLY A 323 17.07 36.87 20.87
C GLY A 323 16.37 35.77 20.11
N GLU A 324 15.77 36.07 18.96
CA GLU A 324 15.11 35.07 18.11
C GLU A 324 16.12 34.07 17.55
N SER A 325 17.23 34.56 16.96
CA SER A 325 18.36 33.69 16.58
C SER A 325 18.84 32.81 17.73
N LEU A 326 18.94 33.33 18.96
CA LEU A 326 19.31 32.51 20.12
C LEU A 326 18.25 31.46 20.47
N VAL A 327 16.96 31.80 20.41
CA VAL A 327 15.89 30.81 20.58
C VAL A 327 16.03 29.69 19.55
N LEU A 328 16.24 30.02 18.27
CA LEU A 328 16.42 29.01 17.22
C LEU A 328 17.61 28.10 17.52
N LYS A 329 18.77 28.64 17.92
CA LYS A 329 19.92 27.81 18.30
C LYS A 329 19.66 26.93 19.53
N ILE A 330 18.91 27.43 20.51
CA ILE A 330 18.53 26.64 21.70
C ILE A 330 17.64 25.47 21.27
N VAL A 331 16.63 25.69 20.42
CA VAL A 331 15.75 24.62 19.92
C VAL A 331 16.54 23.64 19.05
N GLU A 332 17.37 24.14 18.15
CA GLU A 332 18.24 23.33 17.29
C GLU A 332 19.20 22.45 18.10
N SER A 333 19.67 22.92 19.27
CA SER A 333 20.54 22.15 20.15
C SER A 333 19.93 20.81 20.63
N PHE A 334 18.60 20.67 20.62
CA PHE A 334 17.92 19.41 20.98
C PHE A 334 17.83 18.42 19.81
N THR A 335 18.21 18.82 18.60
CA THR A 335 18.15 17.97 17.39
C THR A 335 19.38 17.06 17.22
N PHE A 336 20.46 17.29 17.98
CA PHE A 336 21.69 16.51 17.90
C PHE A 336 21.56 15.13 18.58
N ASN A 337 22.26 14.13 18.05
CA ASN A 337 22.20 12.75 18.51
C ASN A 337 22.77 12.55 19.92
N SER A 338 23.71 13.40 20.36
CA SER A 338 24.26 13.39 21.72
C SER A 338 23.27 13.83 22.80
N VAL A 339 22.15 14.48 22.44
CA VAL A 339 21.08 14.81 23.39
C VAL A 339 20.17 13.60 23.58
N SER A 340 19.90 13.24 24.83
CA SER A 340 19.10 12.06 25.14
C SER A 340 17.63 12.24 24.78
N ALA A 341 16.92 11.13 24.52
CA ALA A 341 15.48 11.16 24.29
C ALA A 341 14.71 11.76 25.47
N ALA A 342 15.17 11.50 26.71
CA ALA A 342 14.60 12.05 27.92
C ALA A 342 14.64 13.59 27.93
N GLU A 343 15.79 14.18 27.60
CA GLU A 343 15.94 15.64 27.55
C GLU A 343 15.09 16.28 26.45
N ARG A 344 14.95 15.63 25.28
CA ARG A 344 14.03 16.09 24.23
C ARG A 344 12.58 16.05 24.72
N ASN A 345 12.20 14.97 25.41
CA ASN A 345 10.87 14.82 25.99
C ASN A 345 10.60 15.88 27.07
N ASP A 346 11.57 16.18 27.93
CA ASP A 346 11.48 17.20 28.98
C ASP A 346 11.38 18.61 28.38
N PHE A 347 12.17 18.91 27.35
CA PHE A 347 12.09 20.17 26.62
C PHE A 347 10.70 20.39 26.01
N LEU A 348 10.18 19.39 25.28
CA LEU A 348 8.82 19.45 24.72
C LEU A 348 7.78 19.58 25.83
N PHE A 349 7.91 18.82 26.92
CA PHE A 349 7.00 18.93 28.07
C PHE A 349 6.99 20.34 28.66
N ILE A 350 8.16 20.96 28.84
CA ILE A 350 8.30 22.29 29.43
C ILE A 350 7.79 23.39 28.50
N LEU A 351 7.92 23.24 27.18
CA LEU A 351 7.26 24.13 26.23
C LEU A 351 5.74 24.19 26.44
N MET A 352 5.15 23.11 26.95
CA MET A 352 3.73 22.98 27.21
C MET A 352 3.33 23.35 28.65
N GLU A 353 4.27 23.69 29.54
CA GLU A 353 3.94 24.14 30.90
C GLU A 353 3.23 25.49 30.87
N ILE A 354 2.07 25.58 31.53
CA ILE A 354 1.34 26.84 31.69
C ILE A 354 2.07 27.68 32.74
N GLN A 355 2.48 28.88 32.36
CA GLN A 355 3.09 29.86 33.25
C GLN A 355 2.19 31.11 33.33
N VAL A 356 2.31 31.85 34.44
CA VAL A 356 1.63 33.14 34.64
C VAL A 356 2.58 34.25 34.17
N TYR A 357 2.15 35.04 33.19
CA TYR A 357 2.90 36.18 32.68
C TYR A 357 2.20 37.49 33.00
N GLN A 358 2.98 38.48 33.42
CA GLN A 358 2.49 39.85 33.58
C GLN A 358 2.64 40.58 32.24
N VAL A 359 1.52 40.76 31.53
CA VAL A 359 1.51 41.55 30.29
C VAL A 359 1.17 43.00 30.63
N LEU A 360 1.98 43.95 30.14
CA LEU A 360 1.72 45.38 30.27
C LEU A 360 0.50 45.77 29.43
N GLY A 361 -0.55 46.32 30.06
CA GLY A 361 -1.75 46.80 29.37
C GLY A 361 -1.43 47.86 28.31
N THR A 362 -2.04 47.75 27.14
CA THR A 362 -1.68 48.51 25.93
C THR A 362 -2.04 50.00 25.96
N HIS A 363 -2.73 50.52 26.97
CA HIS A 363 -3.19 51.93 26.95
C HIS A 363 -2.92 52.83 28.16
N THR A 364 -2.46 52.31 29.29
CA THR A 364 -1.86 53.12 30.37
C THR A 364 -0.84 52.24 31.09
N ARG A 365 0.39 52.74 31.28
CA ARG A 365 1.55 51.98 31.79
C ARG A 365 1.47 51.58 33.28
N GLU A 366 0.28 51.26 33.80
CA GLU A 366 0.05 51.05 35.25
C GLU A 366 -0.69 49.75 35.60
N TYR A 367 -1.11 48.92 34.63
CA TYR A 367 -1.77 47.64 34.92
C TYR A 367 -1.08 46.45 34.24
N THR A 368 -0.73 45.45 35.05
CA THR A 368 -0.30 44.12 34.60
C THR A 368 -1.45 43.14 34.79
N ALA A 369 -1.83 42.41 33.74
CA ALA A 369 -2.78 41.31 33.85
C ALA A 369 -2.02 39.97 33.80
N ASP A 370 -2.39 39.04 34.68
CA ASP A 370 -1.86 37.67 34.71
C ASP A 370 -2.47 36.88 33.54
N THR A 371 -1.67 36.55 32.53
CA THR A 371 -2.07 35.64 31.44
C THR A 371 -1.53 34.25 31.71
N LYS A 372 -2.38 33.22 31.59
CA LYS A 372 -1.99 31.80 31.65
C LYS A 372 -1.65 31.34 30.24
N GLN A 373 -0.36 31.27 29.92
CA GLN A 373 0.12 30.89 28.58
C GLN A 373 1.22 29.83 28.70
N THR A 374 1.33 28.98 27.68
CA THR A 374 2.48 28.08 27.56
C THR A 374 3.71 28.80 26.99
N LEU A 375 4.91 28.27 27.26
CA LEU A 375 6.13 28.83 26.67
C LEU A 375 6.12 28.69 25.14
N PHE A 376 5.51 27.61 24.61
CA PHE A 376 5.27 27.43 23.18
C PHE A 376 4.45 28.60 22.60
N GLU A 377 3.31 28.95 23.20
CA GLU A 377 2.46 30.07 22.74
C GLU A 377 3.25 31.38 22.62
N ILE A 378 4.07 31.67 23.63
CA ILE A 378 4.82 32.93 23.68
C ILE A 378 5.87 32.98 22.58
N LEU A 379 6.64 31.91 22.41
CA LEU A 379 7.64 31.82 21.36
C LEU A 379 6.98 31.88 19.97
N TYR A 380 5.88 31.15 19.78
CA TYR A 380 5.15 31.15 18.52
C TYR A 380 4.64 32.55 18.15
N LEU A 381 4.01 33.26 19.10
CA LEU A 381 3.40 34.56 18.84
C LEU A 381 4.44 35.68 18.66
N LYS A 382 5.54 35.64 19.41
CA LYS A 382 6.51 36.75 19.51
C LYS A 382 7.72 36.64 18.58
N ILE A 383 8.07 35.45 18.07
CA ILE A 383 9.14 35.33 17.07
C ILE A 383 8.65 35.90 15.74
N ASP A 384 9.48 36.73 15.10
CA ASP A 384 9.14 37.34 13.82
C ASP A 384 9.01 36.28 12.71
N ASP A 385 8.13 36.57 11.77
CA ASP A 385 7.99 35.80 10.54
C ASP A 385 8.01 36.76 9.36
N ASN A 386 8.47 36.35 8.18
CA ASN A 386 8.58 37.23 7.00
C ASN A 386 7.22 37.55 6.36
N ARG A 387 6.27 38.06 7.16
CA ARG A 387 4.92 38.39 6.74
C ARG A 387 4.96 39.48 5.66
N ILE A 388 5.78 40.51 5.83
CA ILE A 388 5.87 41.67 4.92
C ILE A 388 6.54 41.30 3.58
N GLY A 389 7.60 40.49 3.58
CA GLY A 389 8.23 40.02 2.34
C GLY A 389 7.30 39.13 1.52
N ARG A 390 6.37 38.43 2.18
CA ARG A 390 5.33 37.61 1.54
C ARG A 390 4.24 38.46 0.86
N TYR A 391 3.90 39.64 1.39
CA TYR A 391 2.99 40.59 0.72
C TYR A 391 3.65 41.39 -0.41
N THR A 392 4.99 41.49 -0.40
CA THR A 392 5.74 42.41 -1.28
C THR A 392 6.59 41.69 -2.33
N TYR A 393 6.36 40.39 -2.58
CA TYR A 393 7.17 39.58 -3.51
C TYR A 393 8.69 39.67 -3.24
N GLY A 394 9.08 39.78 -1.97
CA GLY A 394 10.48 39.86 -1.55
C GLY A 394 11.14 41.24 -1.66
N LEU A 395 10.40 42.32 -1.94
CA LEU A 395 10.92 43.70 -1.94
C LEU A 395 11.26 44.22 -0.53
N LEU A 396 10.55 43.75 0.50
CA LEU A 396 10.82 44.06 1.91
C LEU A 396 10.95 42.75 2.71
N ASN A 397 12.12 42.13 2.67
CA ASN A 397 12.37 40.89 3.42
C ASN A 397 12.60 41.18 4.91
N SER A 398 11.83 40.53 5.78
CA SER A 398 12.19 40.27 7.17
C SER A 398 12.55 38.78 7.38
N TYR A 399 12.89 38.41 8.61
CA TYR A 399 13.40 37.06 8.92
C TYR A 399 12.27 36.03 9.03
N ASP A 400 12.46 34.84 8.45
CA ASP A 400 11.54 33.67 8.55
C ASP A 400 11.76 32.90 9.87
N ASN A 401 11.99 33.60 10.99
CA ASN A 401 12.43 32.96 12.22
C ASN A 401 11.37 32.04 12.81
N ARG A 402 10.08 32.39 12.75
CA ARG A 402 8.99 31.53 13.24
C ARG A 402 8.84 30.24 12.43
N LYS A 403 9.02 30.31 11.11
CA LYS A 403 9.10 29.13 10.23
C LYS A 403 10.19 28.18 10.71
N ASN A 404 11.39 28.73 10.92
CA ASN A 404 12.53 27.96 11.38
C ASN A 404 12.30 27.37 12.77
N PHE A 405 11.66 28.12 13.68
CA PHE A 405 11.29 27.65 15.02
C PHE A 405 10.38 26.41 14.94
N ILE A 406 9.29 26.47 14.16
CA ILE A 406 8.36 25.35 13.98
C ILE A 406 9.04 24.13 13.35
N PHE A 407 9.94 24.35 12.38
CA PHE A 407 10.65 23.25 11.72
C PHE A 407 11.68 22.58 12.63
N LEU A 408 12.43 23.35 13.42
CA LEU A 408 13.32 22.80 14.42
C LEU A 408 12.53 22.04 15.50
N LEU A 409 11.38 22.57 15.93
CA LEU A 409 10.50 21.87 16.87
C LEU A 409 9.95 20.56 16.30
N TYR A 410 9.62 20.52 15.01
CA TYR A 410 9.24 19.28 14.30
C TYR A 410 10.35 18.23 14.31
N LYS A 411 11.60 18.62 14.06
CA LYS A 411 12.76 17.71 14.18
C LYS A 411 12.93 17.15 15.59
N VAL A 412 12.72 17.98 16.61
CA VAL A 412 12.78 17.51 18.01
C VAL A 412 11.63 16.54 18.31
N TRP A 413 10.42 16.83 17.80
CA TRP A 413 9.26 15.94 17.94
C TRP A 413 9.49 14.58 17.26
N GLU A 414 10.07 14.54 16.07
CA GLU A 414 10.36 13.29 15.33
C GLU A 414 11.23 12.31 16.14
N LEU A 415 12.11 12.84 17.01
CA LEU A 415 13.05 12.08 17.85
C LEU A 415 12.59 11.96 19.31
N SER A 416 11.28 12.08 19.57
CA SER A 416 10.67 12.09 20.91
C SER A 416 9.60 11.02 21.07
N LYS A 417 9.20 10.73 22.33
CA LYS A 417 8.13 9.77 22.65
C LYS A 417 6.74 10.18 22.12
N TYR A 418 6.59 11.44 21.73
CA TYR A 418 5.36 12.00 21.18
C TYR A 418 5.17 11.62 19.69
N ASN A 419 6.24 11.23 19.00
CA ASN A 419 6.15 10.63 17.67
C ASN A 419 5.94 9.11 17.79
N PRO A 420 4.83 8.55 17.29
CA PRO A 420 4.51 7.13 17.40
C PRO A 420 5.46 6.21 16.61
N LYS A 421 6.24 6.75 15.66
CA LYS A 421 7.26 6.00 14.91
C LYS A 421 8.62 5.96 15.61
N TYR A 422 8.84 6.80 16.62
CA TYR A 422 10.11 6.84 17.35
C TYR A 422 10.17 5.67 18.33
N GLY A 423 11.21 4.85 18.23
CA GLY A 423 11.47 3.74 19.15
C GLY A 423 12.14 4.23 20.42
N ASP A 424 11.35 4.73 21.37
CA ASP A 424 11.88 5.16 22.66
C ASP A 424 12.53 3.98 23.39
N PRO A 425 13.72 4.15 24.00
CA PRO A 425 14.42 3.06 24.71
C PRO A 425 13.62 2.41 25.84
N SER A 426 12.57 3.08 26.35
CA SER A 426 11.68 2.52 27.38
C SER A 426 10.66 1.50 26.83
N TYR A 427 10.48 1.43 25.51
CA TYR A 427 9.52 0.52 24.88
C TYR A 427 10.04 -0.92 24.87
N THR A 428 9.13 -1.85 25.12
CA THR A 428 9.41 -3.29 25.20
C THR A 428 8.75 -4.09 24.07
N GLN A 429 7.75 -3.50 23.41
CA GLN A 429 6.99 -4.08 22.32
C GLN A 429 7.58 -3.68 20.97
N PRO A 430 7.62 -4.60 19.99
CA PRO A 430 8.03 -4.26 18.64
C PRO A 430 7.03 -3.31 17.97
N LYS A 431 7.52 -2.55 17.00
CA LYS A 431 6.65 -1.78 16.09
C LYS A 431 5.65 -2.72 15.42
N ASN A 432 4.42 -2.24 15.22
CA ASN A 432 3.41 -2.97 14.46
C ASN A 432 3.76 -3.01 12.96
N ALA A 433 2.93 -3.67 12.15
CA ALA A 433 3.11 -3.80 10.70
C ALA A 433 3.24 -2.45 9.94
N PHE A 434 2.88 -1.35 10.59
CA PHE A 434 2.88 0.02 10.02
C PHE A 434 3.99 0.90 10.60
N GLY A 435 4.93 0.30 11.34
CA GLY A 435 6.07 1.01 11.91
C GLY A 435 5.74 1.86 13.15
N ILE A 436 4.58 1.67 13.77
CA ILE A 436 4.14 2.40 14.97
C ILE A 436 4.41 1.57 16.23
N TYR A 437 4.93 2.20 17.28
CA TYR A 437 5.12 1.59 18.60
C TYR A 437 3.82 1.68 19.42
N PRO A 438 3.22 0.54 19.82
CA PRO A 438 1.97 0.53 20.59
C PRO A 438 2.09 1.18 21.97
N GLU A 439 3.29 1.20 22.53
CA GLU A 439 3.59 1.81 23.83
C GLU A 439 3.84 3.33 23.75
N SER A 440 3.83 3.90 22.55
CA SER A 440 4.06 5.34 22.36
C SER A 440 2.98 6.18 23.04
N TYR A 441 3.36 7.39 23.46
CA TYR A 441 2.57 8.20 24.39
C TYR A 441 1.11 8.40 23.95
N TYR A 442 0.90 8.70 22.65
CA TYR A 442 -0.44 8.92 22.09
C TYR A 442 -1.14 7.62 21.64
N MET A 443 -0.42 6.51 21.46
CA MET A 443 -0.99 5.23 20.99
C MET A 443 -1.27 4.23 22.11
N LYS A 444 -0.72 4.48 23.31
CA LYS A 444 -0.85 3.60 24.46
C LYS A 444 -2.34 3.42 24.80
N LEU A 445 -2.79 2.18 24.74
CA LEU A 445 -4.14 1.81 25.12
C LEU A 445 -4.30 1.90 26.64
N ILE A 446 -5.41 2.49 27.07
CA ILE A 446 -5.85 2.53 28.46
C ILE A 446 -7.17 1.77 28.57
N THR A 447 -7.34 1.07 29.68
CA THR A 447 -8.61 0.43 30.02
C THR A 447 -9.49 1.49 30.67
N ALA A 448 -10.61 1.83 30.05
CA ALA A 448 -11.61 2.69 30.69
C ALA A 448 -12.24 1.93 31.88
N ASP A 449 -12.52 2.65 32.98
CA ASP A 449 -13.10 2.06 34.19
C ASP A 449 -14.36 1.24 33.85
N GLY A 450 -14.32 -0.07 34.11
CA GLY A 450 -15.44 -0.99 33.87
C GLY A 450 -15.59 -1.54 32.44
N SER A 451 -14.71 -1.19 31.49
CA SER A 451 -14.71 -1.72 30.11
C SER A 451 -13.64 -2.80 29.91
N SER A 452 -13.96 -3.85 29.16
CA SER A 452 -12.98 -4.84 28.68
C SER A 452 -12.28 -4.41 27.37
N ILE A 453 -12.68 -3.27 26.79
CA ILE A 453 -12.16 -2.75 25.52
C ILE A 453 -11.11 -1.70 25.85
N ALA A 454 -9.86 -1.97 25.45
CA ALA A 454 -8.76 -1.02 25.59
C ALA A 454 -8.83 0.00 24.44
N LEU A 455 -8.90 1.29 24.77
CA LEU A 455 -8.99 2.40 23.82
C LEU A 455 -7.78 3.33 24.01
N THR A 456 -7.46 4.15 23.01
CA THR A 456 -6.44 5.18 23.21
C THR A 456 -6.99 6.32 24.07
N ALA A 457 -6.18 6.89 24.95
CA ALA A 457 -6.63 7.98 25.85
C ALA A 457 -6.85 9.33 25.13
N TYR A 458 -6.34 9.46 23.90
CA TYR A 458 -6.18 10.73 23.21
C TYR A 458 -6.94 10.80 21.88
N TYR A 459 -7.47 9.69 21.38
CA TYR A 459 -8.28 9.68 20.17
C TYR A 459 -9.67 9.13 20.47
N ASP A 460 -10.64 9.95 20.09
CA ASP A 460 -12.06 9.68 20.24
C ASP A 460 -12.75 10.18 18.97
N SER A 461 -13.58 9.33 18.35
CA SER A 461 -14.20 9.63 17.06
C SER A 461 -15.18 10.81 17.10
N GLU A 462 -15.60 11.26 18.28
CA GLU A 462 -16.55 12.35 18.47
C GLU A 462 -15.89 13.65 18.96
N THR A 463 -14.77 13.54 19.67
CA THR A 463 -14.15 14.69 20.40
C THR A 463 -12.69 14.95 20.04
N SER A 464 -11.99 13.98 19.44
CA SER A 464 -10.60 14.11 18.95
C SER A 464 -10.28 13.12 17.81
N PRO A 465 -10.97 13.21 16.65
CA PRO A 465 -10.73 12.30 15.52
C PRO A 465 -9.27 12.24 15.04
N ALA A 466 -8.74 11.04 14.77
CA ALA A 466 -7.36 10.88 14.28
C ALA A 466 -7.13 11.40 12.84
N PHE A 467 -8.21 11.68 12.11
CA PHE A 467 -8.19 12.11 10.72
C PHE A 467 -8.81 13.49 10.58
N ILE A 468 -8.22 14.34 9.74
CA ILE A 468 -8.85 15.57 9.26
C ILE A 468 -9.02 15.47 7.74
N TYR A 469 -10.27 15.54 7.28
CA TYR A 469 -10.64 15.38 5.88
C TYR A 469 -10.95 16.74 5.25
N TYR A 470 -10.02 17.31 4.51
CA TYR A 470 -10.25 18.52 3.70
C TYR A 470 -10.96 18.16 2.37
N ASP A 471 -12.00 17.30 2.43
CA ASP A 471 -12.71 16.71 1.28
C ASP A 471 -14.04 17.43 0.98
N SER A 472 -14.35 17.57 -0.30
CA SER A 472 -15.65 17.96 -0.87
C SER A 472 -16.83 17.01 -0.60
N ARG A 473 -16.62 15.79 -0.08
CA ARG A 473 -17.72 14.85 0.24
C ARG A 473 -18.69 15.35 1.33
N GLU A 474 -18.25 16.23 2.23
CA GLU A 474 -19.14 16.88 3.20
C GLU A 474 -19.77 18.18 2.66
N ASN A 475 -19.32 18.65 1.49
CA ASN A 475 -19.88 19.81 0.81
C ASN A 475 -21.11 19.41 0.01
N THR A 476 -22.26 19.44 0.65
CA THR A 476 -23.53 19.07 0.03
C THR A 476 -24.24 20.30 -0.55
N SER A 477 -24.71 20.22 -1.78
CA SER A 477 -25.66 21.19 -2.34
C SER A 477 -27.02 20.53 -2.58
N ARG A 478 -28.10 21.21 -2.19
CA ARG A 478 -29.48 20.77 -2.39
C ARG A 478 -30.32 21.92 -2.91
N GLN A 479 -31.03 21.67 -4.00
CA GLN A 479 -31.92 22.64 -4.63
C GLN A 479 -33.39 22.32 -4.27
N THR A 480 -34.18 23.37 -4.04
CA THR A 480 -35.63 23.32 -3.84
C THR A 480 -36.31 24.30 -4.81
N ASP A 481 -37.63 24.20 -4.97
CA ASP A 481 -38.43 25.05 -5.87
C ASP A 481 -38.35 26.57 -5.55
N THR A 482 -37.80 26.94 -4.40
CA THR A 482 -37.70 28.33 -3.93
C THR A 482 -36.29 28.77 -3.54
N ALA A 483 -35.33 27.85 -3.33
CA ALA A 483 -33.96 28.21 -2.96
C ALA A 483 -32.90 27.13 -3.29
N LEU A 484 -31.65 27.56 -3.52
CA LEU A 484 -30.45 26.71 -3.55
C LEU A 484 -29.73 26.81 -2.22
N ILE A 485 -29.39 25.66 -1.62
CA ILE A 485 -28.69 25.54 -0.35
C ILE A 485 -27.35 24.84 -0.62
N SER A 486 -26.21 25.46 -0.34
CA SER A 486 -24.88 24.86 -0.48
C SER A 486 -24.11 24.90 0.83
N ASN A 487 -23.52 23.77 1.23
CA ASN A 487 -22.66 23.66 2.40
C ASN A 487 -21.20 23.58 1.97
N THR A 488 -20.34 24.41 2.54
CA THR A 488 -18.88 24.31 2.42
C THR A 488 -18.29 24.03 3.79
N VAL A 489 -17.50 22.98 3.90
CA VAL A 489 -16.81 22.57 5.11
C VAL A 489 -15.36 23.01 5.05
N GLU A 490 -14.97 23.81 6.02
CA GLU A 490 -13.59 24.20 6.26
C GLU A 490 -13.20 23.84 7.69
N TYR A 491 -11.94 23.47 7.88
CA TYR A 491 -11.38 23.25 9.21
C TYR A 491 -10.57 24.48 9.57
N THR A 492 -11.06 25.24 10.53
CA THR A 492 -10.35 26.40 11.07
C THR A 492 -9.77 26.02 12.41
N LEU A 493 -8.44 26.06 12.52
CA LEU A 493 -7.79 25.95 13.81
C LEU A 493 -8.09 27.23 14.61
N GLY A 494 -8.67 27.07 15.80
CA GLY A 494 -8.87 28.16 16.75
C GLY A 494 -7.56 28.58 17.40
N ASP A 495 -7.61 29.61 18.24
CA ASP A 495 -6.44 30.06 18.99
C ASP A 495 -5.86 28.96 19.87
N ILE A 496 -4.55 29.02 20.11
CA ILE A 496 -3.89 28.14 21.05
C ILE A 496 -4.37 28.51 22.46
N GLU A 497 -5.04 27.57 23.14
CA GLU A 497 -5.51 27.72 24.52
C GLU A 497 -4.74 26.76 25.43
N GLY A 498 -3.60 27.22 25.97
CA GLY A 498 -2.77 26.41 26.84
C GLY A 498 -2.17 25.22 26.08
N LYS A 499 -2.50 24.00 26.53
CA LYS A 499 -1.95 22.78 25.92
C LYS A 499 -2.69 22.29 24.68
N LYS A 500 -3.79 22.96 24.32
CA LYS A 500 -4.76 22.43 23.38
C LYS A 500 -5.07 23.41 22.26
N ILE A 501 -5.37 22.85 21.10
CA ILE A 501 -5.91 23.58 19.96
C ILE A 501 -7.28 22.99 19.65
N LYS A 502 -8.28 23.88 19.60
CA LYS A 502 -9.62 23.53 19.15
C LYS A 502 -9.66 23.63 17.64
N ILE A 503 -9.90 22.52 16.97
CA ILE A 503 -10.17 22.53 15.54
C ILE A 503 -11.67 22.67 15.39
N HIS A 504 -12.09 23.71 14.69
CA HIS A 504 -13.49 23.93 14.41
C HIS A 504 -13.79 23.51 12.98
N LYS A 505 -14.90 22.80 12.82
CA LYS A 505 -15.50 22.54 11.53
C LYS A 505 -16.50 23.67 11.27
N GLU A 506 -16.14 24.54 10.33
CA GLU A 506 -17.02 25.60 9.85
C GLU A 506 -17.77 25.09 8.64
N ILE A 507 -19.10 25.06 8.76
CA ILE A 507 -20.00 24.72 7.67
C ILE A 507 -20.68 26.01 7.23
N THR A 508 -20.21 26.57 6.12
CA THR A 508 -20.84 27.72 5.48
C THR A 508 -22.02 27.23 4.65
N THR A 509 -23.23 27.48 5.11
CA THR A 509 -24.48 27.18 4.40
C THR A 509 -24.98 28.44 3.69
N THR A 510 -24.91 28.46 2.36
CA THR A 510 -25.42 29.57 1.54
C THR A 510 -26.78 29.20 0.99
N VAL A 511 -27.81 29.94 1.38
CA VAL A 511 -29.19 29.81 0.89
C VAL A 511 -29.49 30.95 -0.08
N THR A 512 -29.59 30.64 -1.36
CA THR A 512 -29.96 31.61 -2.41
C THR A 512 -31.44 31.46 -2.71
N ASN A 513 -32.28 32.44 -2.34
CA ASN A 513 -33.73 32.40 -2.53
C ASN A 513 -34.12 33.01 -3.89
N PHE A 514 -34.75 32.22 -4.74
CA PHE A 514 -35.07 32.60 -6.11
C PHE A 514 -36.30 33.51 -6.25
N LYS A 515 -37.06 33.75 -5.17
CA LYS A 515 -38.33 34.53 -5.20
C LYS A 515 -38.29 35.86 -4.43
N SER A 516 -37.15 36.25 -3.86
CA SER A 516 -37.01 37.51 -3.12
C SER A 516 -36.91 38.72 -4.07
N THR A 517 -37.62 39.81 -3.79
CA THR A 517 -37.53 41.09 -4.53
C THR A 517 -36.55 42.09 -3.90
N LYS A 518 -35.81 41.71 -2.85
CA LYS A 518 -34.78 42.54 -2.22
C LYS A 518 -33.40 42.29 -2.87
N GLU A 519 -32.56 43.32 -2.97
CA GLU A 519 -31.24 43.29 -3.64
C GLU A 519 -30.25 42.23 -3.09
N ASN A 520 -30.44 41.73 -1.85
CA ASN A 520 -29.71 40.57 -1.33
C ASN A 520 -30.65 39.35 -1.21
N SER A 521 -30.68 38.51 -2.24
CA SER A 521 -31.45 37.25 -2.30
C SER A 521 -30.73 36.06 -1.64
N GLN A 522 -29.48 36.28 -1.20
CA GLN A 522 -28.66 35.28 -0.53
C GLN A 522 -28.67 35.48 0.98
N THR A 523 -28.89 34.39 1.70
CA THR A 523 -28.69 34.30 3.14
C THR A 523 -27.54 33.35 3.37
N ILE A 524 -26.44 33.86 3.93
CA ILE A 524 -25.29 33.04 4.32
C ILE A 524 -25.42 32.77 5.82
N SER A 525 -25.38 31.50 6.18
CA SER A 525 -25.38 31.05 7.57
C SER A 525 -24.14 30.20 7.80
N ASN A 526 -23.24 30.67 8.66
CA ASN A 526 -22.05 29.93 9.03
C ASN A 526 -22.33 29.18 10.33
N PHE A 527 -22.18 27.86 10.26
CA PHE A 527 -22.27 27.00 11.44
C PHE A 527 -20.86 26.58 11.81
N LYS A 528 -20.31 27.24 12.82
CA LYS A 528 -19.04 26.84 13.42
C LYS A 528 -19.33 25.83 14.52
N SER A 529 -18.85 24.62 14.36
CA SER A 529 -18.93 23.55 15.35
C SER A 529 -17.53 23.13 15.77
N LEU A 530 -17.37 22.68 17.02
CA LEU A 530 -16.13 22.10 17.46
C LEU A 530 -15.96 20.73 16.79
N TYR A 531 -14.91 20.55 16.01
CA TYR A 531 -14.57 19.26 15.40
C TYR A 531 -13.85 18.34 16.38
N GLY A 532 -12.93 18.94 17.14
CA GLY A 532 -12.23 18.24 18.18
C GLY A 532 -11.25 19.15 18.92
N THR A 533 -10.83 18.70 20.08
CA THR A 533 -9.82 19.39 20.89
C THR A 533 -8.58 18.52 20.98
N TYR A 534 -7.49 19.00 20.43
CA TYR A 534 -6.26 18.22 20.27
C TYR A 534 -5.13 18.80 21.12
N ASP A 535 -4.25 17.95 21.60
CA ASP A 535 -3.00 18.39 22.20
C ASP A 535 -2.03 18.89 21.10
N ILE A 536 -1.19 19.89 21.40
CA ILE A 536 -0.30 20.53 20.42
C ILE A 536 0.64 19.53 19.72
N TYR A 537 1.13 18.51 20.44
CA TYR A 537 2.01 17.46 19.89
C TYR A 537 1.27 16.22 19.41
N GLN A 538 -0.07 16.22 19.47
CA GLN A 538 -0.86 15.06 19.08
C GLN A 538 -0.65 14.79 17.58
N PRO A 539 -0.27 13.56 17.21
CA PRO A 539 -0.16 13.18 15.81
C PRO A 539 -1.55 13.09 15.18
N ILE A 540 -1.70 13.66 14.00
CA ILE A 540 -2.94 13.60 13.20
C ILE A 540 -2.60 13.18 11.77
N SER A 541 -3.54 12.51 11.12
CA SER A 541 -3.45 12.18 9.70
C SER A 541 -4.31 13.15 8.90
N ILE A 542 -3.72 13.74 7.87
CA ILE A 542 -4.41 14.75 7.05
C ILE A 542 -4.67 14.19 5.65
N ILE A 543 -5.91 14.32 5.19
CA ILE A 543 -6.35 13.86 3.86
C ILE A 543 -6.93 15.06 3.10
N GLY A 544 -6.47 15.28 1.86
CA GLY A 544 -6.99 16.32 0.97
C GLY A 544 -6.44 17.74 1.19
N PHE A 545 -5.54 17.96 2.16
CA PHE A 545 -4.95 19.27 2.43
C PHE A 545 -3.94 19.67 1.36
N LYS A 546 -4.03 20.91 0.86
CA LYS A 546 -3.12 21.49 -0.14
C LYS A 546 -2.23 22.55 0.51
N PRO A 547 -1.06 22.17 1.05
CA PRO A 547 -0.13 23.14 1.62
C PRO A 547 0.47 24.04 0.52
N ASP A 548 0.94 25.22 0.92
CA ASP A 548 1.67 26.11 0.03
C ASP A 548 2.96 25.47 -0.50
N LEU A 549 3.20 25.55 -1.81
CA LEU A 549 4.33 24.87 -2.48
C LEU A 549 5.70 25.36 -1.98
N ASN A 550 5.84 26.65 -1.64
CA ASN A 550 7.10 27.18 -1.12
C ASN A 550 7.39 26.64 0.29
N LEU A 551 6.34 26.31 1.05
CA LEU A 551 6.46 25.66 2.35
C LEU A 551 6.89 24.19 2.18
N VAL A 552 6.33 23.47 1.20
CA VAL A 552 6.69 22.08 0.90
C VAL A 552 8.14 21.93 0.44
N GLU A 553 8.63 22.82 -0.42
CA GLU A 553 10.04 22.82 -0.86
C GLU A 553 11.02 23.04 0.31
N SER A 554 10.64 23.88 1.27
CA SER A 554 11.46 24.14 2.46
C SER A 554 11.53 22.96 3.43
N LEU A 555 10.51 22.09 3.48
CA LEU A 555 10.51 20.85 4.26
C LEU A 555 11.43 19.77 3.66
N ASN A 556 11.50 19.68 2.32
CA ASN A 556 12.37 18.73 1.62
C ASN A 556 13.88 19.02 1.81
N GLY A 557 14.24 20.26 2.14
CA GLY A 557 15.62 20.67 2.43
C GLY A 557 16.16 20.21 3.79
N LEU A 558 15.30 19.69 4.68
CA LEU A 558 15.63 19.43 6.09
C LEU A 558 16.14 18.00 6.37
N LYS A 559 16.76 17.32 5.38
CA LYS A 559 17.26 15.94 5.52
C LYS A 559 18.03 15.73 6.83
N ILE A 560 17.49 14.88 7.71
CA ILE A 560 18.22 14.25 8.82
C ILE A 560 18.07 12.73 8.67
N ASN A 561 19.11 12.03 9.14
CA ASN A 561 19.51 10.66 8.91
C ASN A 561 18.45 9.55 9.08
N SER A 562 18.72 8.46 8.34
CA SER A 562 18.39 7.05 8.55
C SER A 562 17.04 6.49 8.07
N GLU A 563 17.14 5.74 6.97
CA GLU A 563 16.50 4.43 6.70
C GLU A 563 14.98 4.22 6.76
N SER A 564 14.16 5.22 7.08
CA SER A 564 12.70 5.10 6.93
C SER A 564 12.14 6.16 5.98
N GLN A 565 12.28 5.93 4.67
CA GLN A 565 11.46 6.60 3.64
C GLN A 565 10.06 5.95 3.53
N ASP A 566 9.44 5.62 4.67
CA ASP A 566 8.04 5.19 4.72
C ASP A 566 7.15 6.43 4.88
N TYR A 567 6.82 7.04 3.74
CA TYR A 567 5.91 8.18 3.65
C TYR A 567 4.49 7.76 4.09
N THR A 568 4.16 8.06 5.35
CA THR A 568 2.79 8.04 5.90
C THR A 568 2.50 9.45 6.45
N PRO A 569 1.34 10.09 6.17
CA PRO A 569 1.10 11.51 6.42
C PRO A 569 0.69 11.80 7.87
N ILE A 570 1.51 11.38 8.85
CA ILE A 570 1.28 11.64 10.28
C ILE A 570 2.10 12.86 10.68
N ILE A 571 1.43 13.96 11.06
CA ILE A 571 2.09 15.20 11.50
C ILE A 571 1.54 15.67 12.85
N PRO A 572 2.30 16.42 13.67
CA PRO A 572 1.78 16.99 14.90
C PRO A 572 0.88 18.21 14.61
N VAL A 573 -0.14 18.43 15.45
CA VAL A 573 -1.14 19.52 15.28
C VAL A 573 -0.51 20.91 15.20
N PHE A 574 0.58 21.19 15.94
CA PHE A 574 1.26 22.50 15.85
C PHE A 574 1.81 22.80 14.45
N LEU A 575 2.18 21.78 13.67
CA LEU A 575 2.66 21.97 12.31
C LEU A 575 1.49 22.33 11.39
N LEU A 576 0.34 21.69 11.57
CA LEU A 576 -0.91 22.06 10.87
C LEU A 576 -1.34 23.49 11.21
N TYR A 577 -1.24 23.89 12.48
CA TYR A 577 -1.51 25.26 12.92
C TYR A 577 -0.64 26.28 12.19
N TYR A 578 0.67 26.03 12.11
CA TYR A 578 1.57 26.89 11.34
C TYR A 578 1.28 26.88 9.84
N MET A 579 0.93 25.73 9.26
CA MET A 579 0.57 25.63 7.84
C MET A 579 -0.67 26.47 7.50
N GLN A 580 -1.66 26.49 8.38
CA GLN A 580 -2.84 27.35 8.21
C GLN A 580 -2.47 28.84 8.38
N ASP A 581 -1.75 29.23 9.44
CA ASP A 581 -1.28 30.61 9.65
C ASP A 581 -0.45 31.10 8.43
N TYR A 582 0.44 30.25 7.91
CA TYR A 582 1.24 30.52 6.71
C TYR A 582 0.38 30.75 5.46
N SER A 583 -0.68 29.96 5.28
CA SER A 583 -1.61 30.08 4.15
C SER A 583 -2.52 31.30 4.27
N ASP A 584 -3.01 31.62 5.46
CA ASP A 584 -3.90 32.76 5.72
C ASP A 584 -3.17 34.11 5.51
N LEU A 585 -1.85 34.15 5.68
CA LEU A 585 -1.00 35.32 5.45
C LEU A 585 -0.69 35.62 3.96
N LYS A 586 -0.97 34.68 3.04
CA LYS A 586 -0.71 34.83 1.59
C LYS A 586 -1.92 35.25 0.76
N LYS A 587 -2.99 35.74 1.38
CA LYS A 587 -4.17 36.24 0.64
C LYS A 587 -3.85 37.55 -0.09
N ILE A 588 -3.38 37.45 -1.33
CA ILE A 588 -3.95 38.01 -2.57
C ILE A 588 -3.54 37.10 -3.74
N ASP A 589 -4.53 36.79 -4.58
CA ASP A 589 -4.46 36.18 -5.92
C ASP A 589 -4.36 34.65 -6.08
N PHE A 590 -5.25 33.94 -5.39
CA PHE A 590 -5.71 32.62 -5.86
C PHE A 590 -6.39 32.70 -7.24
N GLY A 591 -7.00 33.85 -7.60
CA GLY A 591 -7.69 34.04 -8.89
C GLY A 591 -6.77 34.22 -10.10
N ILE A 592 -5.60 34.87 -9.96
CA ILE A 592 -4.65 35.09 -11.06
C ILE A 592 -3.75 33.86 -11.27
N MET A 593 -3.37 33.17 -10.19
CA MET A 593 -2.58 31.94 -10.26
C MET A 593 -3.38 30.76 -10.85
N LEU A 594 -4.68 30.66 -10.52
CA LEU A 594 -5.61 29.68 -11.07
C LEU A 594 -5.84 29.87 -12.58
N THR A 595 -5.92 31.11 -13.05
CA THR A 595 -6.07 31.43 -14.49
C THR A 595 -4.82 31.06 -15.29
N ALA A 596 -3.62 31.19 -14.69
CA ALA A 596 -2.36 30.78 -15.31
C ALA A 596 -2.19 29.24 -15.37
N GLU A 597 -2.63 28.50 -14.36
CA GLU A 597 -2.57 27.03 -14.36
C GLU A 597 -3.66 26.38 -15.23
N ILE A 598 -4.85 26.99 -15.34
CA ILE A 598 -5.91 26.57 -16.29
C ILE A 598 -5.41 26.73 -17.74
N ALA A 599 -4.66 27.80 -18.03
CA ALA A 599 -4.05 28.03 -19.35
C ALA A 599 -2.89 27.08 -19.67
N MET A 600 -2.30 26.40 -18.67
CA MET A 600 -1.17 25.48 -18.87
C MET A 600 -1.59 24.01 -19.05
N ASN A 601 -2.77 23.61 -18.57
CA ASN A 601 -3.20 22.20 -18.57
C ASN A 601 -4.06 21.76 -19.77
N LEU A 602 -4.36 22.66 -20.72
CA LEU A 602 -5.15 22.36 -21.93
C LEU A 602 -4.29 22.20 -23.20
N THR A 603 -2.95 22.16 -23.08
CA THR A 603 -2.03 22.06 -24.23
C THR A 603 -1.62 20.59 -24.50
N GLY A 604 -2.01 20.05 -25.64
CA GLY A 604 -2.06 18.62 -25.92
C GLY A 604 -0.75 17.81 -26.01
N ALA A 605 -0.94 16.48 -25.90
CA ALA A 605 -0.28 15.32 -26.52
C ALA A 605 1.26 15.13 -26.54
N GLY A 606 2.08 16.09 -26.11
CA GLY A 606 3.53 15.91 -25.96
C GLY A 606 4.05 16.10 -24.52
N ALA A 607 3.19 16.58 -23.61
CA ALA A 607 3.57 17.12 -22.31
C ALA A 607 3.36 16.15 -21.13
N LEU A 608 3.40 14.83 -21.35
CA LEU A 608 3.50 13.87 -20.24
C LEU A 608 4.88 13.91 -19.55
N SER A 609 5.90 14.50 -20.19
CA SER A 609 7.25 14.65 -19.60
C SER A 609 7.42 15.89 -18.73
N ASP A 610 6.67 16.96 -18.99
CA ASP A 610 6.93 18.28 -18.41
C ASP A 610 5.97 18.65 -17.27
N LEU A 611 5.04 17.74 -16.95
CA LEU A 611 4.41 17.69 -15.64
C LEU A 611 5.52 17.42 -14.60
N LYS A 612 6.01 18.46 -13.90
CA LYS A 612 6.88 18.29 -12.72
C LYS A 612 6.25 17.36 -11.66
N TYR A 613 4.92 17.18 -11.68
CA TYR A 613 4.19 16.14 -10.94
C TYR A 613 4.32 14.72 -11.49
N ILE A 614 4.49 14.51 -12.80
CA ILE A 614 4.93 13.22 -13.38
C ILE A 614 6.44 13.01 -13.22
N GLY A 615 7.23 14.08 -13.06
CA GLY A 615 8.59 14.00 -12.53
C GLY A 615 8.67 13.33 -11.14
N TYR A 616 7.63 13.48 -10.32
CA TYR A 616 7.49 12.70 -9.08
C TYR A 616 7.06 11.24 -9.35
N LEU A 617 6.18 10.96 -10.33
CA LEU A 617 5.83 9.58 -10.72
C LEU A 617 6.97 8.79 -11.41
N SER A 618 7.83 9.45 -12.19
CA SER A 618 9.02 8.83 -12.80
C SER A 618 10.16 8.63 -11.79
N LYS A 619 10.21 9.43 -10.73
CA LYS A 619 11.01 9.17 -9.52
C LYS A 619 10.39 8.13 -8.59
N MET A 620 9.10 7.78 -8.78
CA MET A 620 8.43 6.61 -8.21
C MET A 620 8.60 5.33 -9.05
N ARG A 621 9.33 5.36 -10.17
CA ARG A 621 9.55 4.15 -10.97
C ARG A 621 10.41 3.07 -10.29
N PRO A 622 11.40 3.40 -9.44
CA PRO A 622 12.04 2.39 -8.58
C PRO A 622 11.12 1.92 -7.43
N ILE A 623 10.09 2.69 -7.09
CA ILE A 623 9.08 2.39 -6.06
C ILE A 623 8.03 1.41 -6.59
N TRP A 624 7.73 1.42 -7.90
CA TRP A 624 6.81 0.46 -8.51
C TRP A 624 7.48 -0.85 -8.95
N ALA A 625 8.81 -0.88 -9.15
CA ALA A 625 9.51 -2.13 -9.49
C ALA A 625 9.74 -3.07 -8.29
N ALA A 626 9.49 -2.61 -7.06
CA ALA A 626 9.45 -3.43 -5.85
C ALA A 626 8.05 -4.04 -5.60
N GLU A 627 7.31 -4.30 -6.68
CA GLU A 627 5.92 -4.75 -6.79
C GLU A 627 5.62 -6.17 -6.24
N THR A 628 6.32 -6.63 -5.20
CA THR A 628 6.02 -7.94 -4.57
C THR A 628 5.85 -7.93 -3.06
N ALA A 629 5.94 -6.79 -2.38
CA ALA A 629 5.53 -6.70 -0.97
C ALA A 629 5.01 -5.31 -0.58
N ALA A 630 3.71 -5.23 -0.27
CA ALA A 630 2.98 -4.11 0.37
C ALA A 630 2.85 -2.81 -0.44
N GLY A 631 1.65 -2.56 -0.98
CA GLY A 631 1.29 -1.32 -1.67
C GLY A 631 0.45 -0.40 -0.79
N SER A 632 0.78 0.90 -0.80
CA SER A 632 -0.04 2.15 -0.76
C SER A 632 -1.39 2.21 -0.01
N SER A 633 -1.71 1.22 0.80
CA SER A 633 -2.90 1.06 1.64
C SER A 633 -2.60 1.36 3.12
N ASP A 634 -1.34 1.65 3.44
CA ASP A 634 -0.79 1.54 4.79
C ASP A 634 -1.16 2.69 5.74
N ALA A 635 -1.49 3.90 5.26
CA ALA A 635 -1.91 5.00 6.16
C ALA A 635 -3.34 4.81 6.71
N VAL A 636 -4.25 4.35 5.86
CA VAL A 636 -5.64 4.03 6.24
C VAL A 636 -5.67 2.71 7.00
N LEU A 637 -4.86 1.71 6.62
CA LEU A 637 -4.74 0.43 7.33
C LEU A 637 -4.03 0.55 8.70
N ALA A 638 -3.06 1.46 8.86
CA ALA A 638 -2.37 1.70 10.14
C ALA A 638 -3.30 2.17 11.26
N TRP A 639 -4.25 3.04 10.91
CA TRP A 639 -5.22 3.61 11.84
C TRP A 639 -6.55 2.84 11.84
N SER A 640 -6.88 2.10 10.77
CA SER A 640 -8.00 1.17 10.76
C SER A 640 -7.69 -0.16 11.48
N ALA A 641 -6.44 -0.48 11.79
CA ALA A 641 -6.15 -1.50 12.81
C ALA A 641 -6.59 -1.08 14.23
N VAL A 642 -6.79 0.23 14.45
CA VAL A 642 -7.36 0.80 15.68
C VAL A 642 -8.89 0.98 15.57
N ASN A 643 -9.47 1.17 14.37
CA ASN A 643 -10.91 1.51 14.17
C ASN A 643 -11.70 0.82 13.00
N GLY A 644 -11.13 -0.13 12.25
CA GLY A 644 -11.85 -1.13 11.44
C GLY A 644 -12.48 -0.82 10.05
N VAL A 645 -12.00 0.08 9.16
CA VAL A 645 -12.55 0.29 7.78
C VAL A 645 -11.50 0.65 6.69
N THR A 646 -11.73 0.30 5.40
CA THR A 646 -10.79 0.29 4.22
C THR A 646 -11.19 1.15 2.96
N ASN A 647 -10.21 1.80 2.28
CA ASN A 647 -9.88 1.83 0.80
C ASN A 647 -9.35 3.17 0.18
N ALA A 648 -8.43 3.12 -0.82
CA ALA A 648 -7.44 4.18 -1.17
C ALA A 648 -7.26 4.63 -2.66
N VAL A 649 -8.18 4.37 -3.60
CA VAL A 649 -7.93 4.63 -5.06
C VAL A 649 -8.61 5.92 -5.61
N GLU A 650 -9.20 6.76 -4.76
CA GLU A 650 -10.07 7.90 -5.13
C GLU A 650 -9.34 9.24 -5.45
N PHE A 651 -8.01 9.30 -5.53
CA PHE A 651 -7.28 10.55 -5.24
C PHE A 651 -7.04 11.54 -6.41
N SER A 652 -6.89 11.12 -7.67
CA SER A 652 -6.33 12.01 -8.73
C SER A 652 -7.37 12.79 -9.56
N ALA A 653 -8.52 12.23 -9.90
CA ALA A 653 -9.55 12.92 -10.70
C ALA A 653 -10.50 13.78 -9.84
N PHE A 654 -10.67 13.44 -8.56
CA PHE A 654 -11.37 14.26 -7.57
C PHE A 654 -10.72 15.65 -7.43
N ASN A 655 -9.39 15.74 -7.52
CA ASN A 655 -8.68 17.01 -7.36
C ASN A 655 -8.98 18.05 -8.45
N ALA A 656 -9.18 17.64 -9.71
CA ALA A 656 -9.58 18.55 -10.80
C ALA A 656 -11.06 18.96 -10.70
N LEU A 657 -11.92 18.03 -10.27
CA LEU A 657 -13.36 18.24 -10.10
C LEU A 657 -13.67 19.17 -8.92
N SER A 658 -12.93 19.06 -7.81
CA SER A 658 -13.08 19.92 -6.64
C SER A 658 -12.60 21.36 -6.87
N ILE A 659 -11.56 21.58 -7.69
CA ILE A 659 -11.07 22.94 -8.04
C ILE A 659 -12.09 23.69 -8.89
N ASN A 660 -12.75 22.98 -9.79
CA ASN A 660 -13.59 23.59 -10.81
C ASN A 660 -15.04 23.74 -10.30
N ASN A 661 -15.49 22.87 -9.38
CA ASN A 661 -16.68 23.09 -8.53
C ASN A 661 -16.52 24.28 -7.58
N TYR A 662 -15.31 24.59 -7.12
CA TYR A 662 -15.07 25.79 -6.33
C TYR A 662 -15.30 27.06 -7.17
N VAL A 663 -14.75 27.15 -8.40
CA VAL A 663 -14.96 28.30 -9.30
C VAL A 663 -16.44 28.55 -9.60
N ALA A 664 -17.22 27.51 -9.93
CA ALA A 664 -18.67 27.61 -10.16
C ALA A 664 -19.43 28.16 -8.93
N ASN A 665 -18.93 27.90 -7.73
CA ASN A 665 -19.60 28.27 -6.49
C ASN A 665 -19.06 29.56 -5.84
N THR A 666 -17.88 30.04 -6.24
CA THR A 666 -17.23 31.22 -5.66
C THR A 666 -17.14 32.43 -6.58
N THR A 667 -17.35 32.28 -7.90
CA THR A 667 -17.44 33.44 -8.79
C THR A 667 -18.83 34.09 -8.70
N THR A 668 -18.86 35.42 -8.58
CA THR A 668 -20.10 36.22 -8.61
C THR A 668 -20.54 36.56 -10.03
N ASP A 669 -19.66 36.36 -11.00
CA ASP A 669 -19.93 36.59 -12.41
C ASP A 669 -20.75 35.41 -12.97
N SER A 670 -22.02 35.67 -13.30
CA SER A 670 -22.98 34.63 -13.71
C SER A 670 -22.52 33.89 -14.97
N GLU A 671 -21.74 34.56 -15.82
CA GLU A 671 -21.28 34.04 -17.11
C GLU A 671 -20.08 33.11 -16.92
N THR A 672 -19.09 33.52 -16.13
CA THR A 672 -17.97 32.69 -15.68
C THR A 672 -18.46 31.49 -14.87
N LYS A 673 -19.50 31.67 -14.05
CA LYS A 673 -20.16 30.60 -13.30
C LYS A 673 -20.79 29.57 -14.24
N GLU A 674 -21.55 30.03 -15.24
CA GLU A 674 -22.21 29.15 -16.21
C GLU A 674 -21.17 28.36 -17.03
N VAL A 675 -20.09 29.01 -17.49
CA VAL A 675 -18.97 28.33 -18.19
C VAL A 675 -18.28 27.30 -17.28
N ALA A 676 -18.01 27.64 -16.02
CA ALA A 676 -17.36 26.73 -15.06
C ALA A 676 -18.23 25.50 -14.72
N GLU A 677 -19.55 25.67 -14.56
CA GLU A 677 -20.49 24.57 -14.33
C GLU A 677 -20.58 23.60 -15.51
N LYS A 678 -20.56 24.13 -16.75
CA LYS A 678 -20.54 23.30 -17.97
C LYS A 678 -19.20 22.58 -18.16
N MET A 679 -18.09 23.22 -17.81
CA MET A 679 -16.76 22.59 -17.78
C MET A 679 -16.66 21.47 -16.71
N ASN A 680 -17.29 21.63 -15.54
CA ASN A 680 -17.34 20.59 -14.50
C ASN A 680 -18.05 19.33 -14.97
N SER A 681 -19.16 19.51 -15.69
CA SER A 681 -19.89 18.40 -16.30
C SER A 681 -19.02 17.68 -17.35
N PHE A 682 -18.24 18.42 -18.14
CA PHE A 682 -17.33 17.86 -19.15
C PHE A 682 -16.21 17.02 -18.56
N LEU A 683 -15.53 17.54 -17.53
CA LEU A 683 -14.43 16.83 -16.88
C LEU A 683 -14.91 15.60 -16.08
N MET A 684 -16.09 15.69 -15.44
CA MET A 684 -16.71 14.56 -14.73
C MET A 684 -16.97 13.36 -15.65
N TRP A 685 -17.60 13.60 -16.80
CA TRP A 685 -17.91 12.53 -17.74
C TRP A 685 -16.68 12.01 -18.49
N THR A 686 -15.67 12.86 -18.70
CA THR A 686 -14.39 12.44 -19.33
C THR A 686 -13.61 11.52 -18.41
N THR A 687 -13.65 11.80 -17.10
CA THR A 687 -13.10 10.95 -16.04
C THR A 687 -13.79 9.59 -15.95
N ILE A 688 -15.11 9.56 -16.00
CA ILE A 688 -15.87 8.29 -15.97
C ILE A 688 -15.55 7.44 -17.23
N THR A 689 -15.27 8.08 -18.38
CA THR A 689 -14.95 7.41 -19.66
C THR A 689 -13.53 6.83 -19.72
N SER A 690 -12.56 7.40 -19.01
CA SER A 690 -11.18 6.88 -18.98
C SER A 690 -11.03 5.64 -18.10
N VAL A 691 -11.92 5.45 -17.12
CA VAL A 691 -11.96 4.28 -16.21
C VAL A 691 -12.79 3.13 -16.80
N PHE A 692 -13.85 3.44 -17.55
CA PHE A 692 -14.69 2.47 -18.24
C PHE A 692 -14.90 2.91 -19.68
N VAL A 693 -14.38 2.16 -20.66
CA VAL A 693 -14.62 2.43 -22.10
C VAL A 693 -16.03 1.94 -22.48
N ARG A 694 -17.07 2.54 -21.89
CA ARG A 694 -18.48 2.28 -22.21
C ARG A 694 -18.99 3.40 -23.14
N PRO A 695 -19.72 3.09 -24.24
CA PRO A 695 -20.26 4.13 -25.13
C PRO A 695 -21.08 5.22 -24.41
N TYR A 696 -22.01 4.87 -23.52
CA TYR A 696 -22.78 5.85 -22.70
C TYR A 696 -21.94 6.97 -22.03
N THR A 697 -20.74 6.69 -21.55
CA THR A 697 -19.92 7.70 -20.86
C THR A 697 -19.28 8.64 -21.88
N LYS A 698 -18.85 8.13 -23.06
CA LYS A 698 -18.49 8.95 -24.23
C LYS A 698 -19.64 9.86 -24.67
N SER A 699 -20.89 9.38 -24.56
CA SER A 699 -22.09 10.16 -24.85
C SER A 699 -22.25 11.34 -23.88
N LYS A 700 -21.99 11.12 -22.60
CA LYS A 700 -22.08 12.21 -21.63
C LYS A 700 -20.93 13.21 -21.76
N VAL A 701 -19.73 12.77 -22.15
CA VAL A 701 -18.58 13.64 -22.48
C VAL A 701 -18.93 14.63 -23.58
N ILE A 702 -19.44 14.14 -24.71
CA ILE A 702 -19.74 14.98 -25.86
C ILE A 702 -20.96 15.88 -25.62
N GLU A 703 -21.95 15.44 -24.82
CA GLU A 703 -23.06 16.29 -24.36
C GLU A 703 -22.59 17.47 -23.49
N SER A 704 -21.69 17.21 -22.55
CA SER A 704 -21.13 18.27 -21.72
C SER A 704 -20.13 19.19 -22.45
N ALA A 705 -19.39 18.68 -23.44
CA ALA A 705 -18.55 19.51 -24.31
C ALA A 705 -19.39 20.50 -25.11
N PHE A 706 -20.54 20.05 -25.60
CA PHE A 706 -21.50 20.85 -26.37
C PHE A 706 -22.14 21.97 -25.56
N GLU A 707 -22.55 21.68 -24.32
CA GLU A 707 -23.08 22.71 -23.43
C GLU A 707 -22.03 23.78 -23.11
N LEU A 708 -20.77 23.37 -22.96
CA LEU A 708 -19.66 24.29 -22.72
C LEU A 708 -19.37 25.18 -23.95
N ASP A 709 -19.31 24.60 -25.15
CA ASP A 709 -19.03 25.35 -26.38
C ASP A 709 -20.13 26.38 -26.73
N ASN A 710 -21.41 26.00 -26.60
CA ASN A 710 -22.52 26.91 -26.87
C ASN A 710 -22.58 28.08 -25.88
N THR A 711 -22.31 27.82 -24.60
CA THR A 711 -22.24 28.89 -23.59
C THR A 711 -21.11 29.86 -23.93
N VAL A 712 -19.93 29.37 -24.35
CA VAL A 712 -18.80 30.21 -24.78
C VAL A 712 -19.10 30.99 -26.07
N ALA A 713 -19.71 30.36 -27.07
CA ALA A 713 -20.07 31.00 -28.35
C ALA A 713 -21.13 32.10 -28.18
N LYS A 714 -22.11 31.90 -27.29
CA LYS A 714 -23.17 32.87 -26.95
C LYS A 714 -22.59 34.14 -26.32
N PHE A 715 -21.61 34.01 -25.42
CA PHE A 715 -20.96 35.19 -24.81
C PHE A 715 -20.10 35.98 -25.81
N ASN A 716 -19.38 35.28 -26.70
CA ASN A 716 -18.63 35.93 -27.78
C ASN A 716 -19.54 36.69 -28.78
N GLN A 717 -20.73 36.15 -29.13
CA GLN A 717 -21.71 36.83 -30.00
C GLN A 717 -22.36 38.06 -29.35
N GLN A 718 -22.38 38.12 -28.01
CA GLN A 718 -22.87 39.26 -27.23
C GLN A 718 -21.81 40.35 -27.01
N ASN A 719 -20.64 40.25 -27.67
CA ASN A 719 -19.47 41.13 -27.47
C ASN A 719 -18.94 41.13 -26.03
N ILE A 720 -19.18 40.07 -25.26
CA ILE A 720 -18.68 39.93 -23.91
C ILE A 720 -17.39 39.12 -23.98
N SER A 721 -16.26 39.78 -23.70
CA SER A 721 -14.94 39.18 -23.83
C SER A 721 -14.66 38.28 -22.63
N ILE A 722 -14.64 36.96 -22.86
CA ILE A 722 -14.15 35.96 -21.91
C ILE A 722 -12.64 36.09 -21.60
N TYR A 723 -11.96 37.00 -22.31
CA TYR A 723 -10.53 37.26 -22.26
C TYR A 723 -10.15 38.44 -21.38
N ARG A 724 -11.10 39.01 -20.63
CA ARG A 724 -10.85 40.19 -19.81
C ARG A 724 -9.72 39.90 -18.82
N ASP A 725 -8.75 40.80 -18.77
CA ASP A 725 -7.54 40.71 -17.94
C ASP A 725 -6.56 39.56 -18.28
N MET A 726 -6.75 38.90 -19.44
CA MET A 726 -5.81 37.91 -19.97
C MET A 726 -4.75 38.57 -20.87
N THR A 727 -3.49 38.16 -20.70
CA THR A 727 -2.41 38.51 -21.62
C THR A 727 -2.64 37.89 -22.99
N PRO A 728 -2.12 38.47 -24.09
CA PRO A 728 -2.30 37.94 -25.45
C PRO A 728 -1.88 36.46 -25.60
N THR A 729 -0.87 36.02 -24.83
CA THR A 729 -0.43 34.62 -24.80
C THR A 729 -1.42 33.69 -24.09
N GLN A 730 -2.14 34.18 -23.08
CA GLN A 730 -3.22 33.46 -22.41
C GLN A 730 -4.46 33.36 -23.30
N ILE A 731 -4.77 34.43 -24.03
CA ILE A 731 -5.85 34.46 -25.03
C ILE A 731 -5.61 33.41 -26.12
N GLN A 732 -4.41 33.41 -26.72
CA GLN A 732 -4.05 32.45 -27.78
C GLN A 732 -4.08 30.98 -27.32
N LYS A 733 -3.75 30.71 -26.05
CA LYS A 733 -3.79 29.35 -25.47
C LYS A 733 -5.20 28.91 -25.11
N LEU A 734 -6.03 29.84 -24.63
CA LEU A 734 -7.45 29.60 -24.39
C LEU A 734 -8.18 29.32 -25.71
N ASP A 735 -7.87 30.05 -26.78
CA ASP A 735 -8.42 29.83 -28.12
C ASP A 735 -8.12 28.42 -28.65
N GLN A 736 -6.88 27.95 -28.50
CA GLN A 736 -6.47 26.59 -28.90
C GLN A 736 -7.17 25.48 -28.10
N ALA A 737 -7.47 25.73 -26.82
CA ALA A 737 -8.19 24.78 -25.96
C ALA A 737 -9.69 24.73 -26.30
N LEU A 738 -10.27 25.90 -26.59
CA LEU A 738 -11.66 26.02 -27.05
C LEU A 738 -11.85 25.39 -28.43
N ASP A 739 -10.83 25.34 -29.28
CA ASP A 739 -10.89 24.60 -30.55
C ASP A 739 -11.01 23.08 -30.34
N ILE A 740 -10.39 22.50 -29.31
CA ILE A 740 -10.56 21.07 -28.95
C ILE A 740 -11.97 20.82 -28.38
N VAL A 741 -12.46 21.71 -27.53
CA VAL A 741 -13.84 21.66 -27.02
C VAL A 741 -14.83 21.78 -28.18
N LYS A 742 -14.61 22.68 -29.14
CA LYS A 742 -15.37 22.81 -30.40
C LYS A 742 -15.29 21.58 -31.30
N ASP A 743 -14.14 20.91 -31.38
CA ASP A 743 -14.01 19.66 -32.14
C ASP A 743 -14.82 18.50 -31.50
N ILE A 744 -14.88 18.45 -30.16
CA ILE A 744 -15.64 17.45 -29.40
C ILE A 744 -17.14 17.79 -29.33
N ALA A 745 -17.47 19.08 -29.15
CA ALA A 745 -18.82 19.66 -29.09
C ALA A 745 -19.51 19.69 -30.46
N GLY A 746 -18.77 20.17 -31.47
CA GLY A 746 -19.14 20.11 -32.88
C GLY A 746 -19.51 18.71 -33.28
N ASN A 747 -18.93 17.68 -32.65
CA ASN A 747 -19.35 16.30 -32.84
C ASN A 747 -20.82 16.05 -32.44
N LYS A 748 -21.50 16.68 -31.47
CA LYS A 748 -22.90 16.33 -31.09
C LYS A 748 -23.97 16.87 -32.04
N GLU A 749 -23.94 18.15 -32.36
CA GLU A 749 -24.91 18.76 -33.29
C GLU A 749 -24.60 18.37 -34.73
N LEU A 750 -23.32 18.28 -35.09
CA LEU A 750 -22.92 17.66 -36.35
C LEU A 750 -23.35 16.20 -36.36
N VAL A 751 -23.19 15.39 -35.30
CA VAL A 751 -23.68 14.00 -35.26
C VAL A 751 -25.19 13.91 -35.33
N ILE A 752 -25.96 14.66 -34.55
CA ILE A 752 -27.43 14.55 -34.55
C ILE A 752 -27.97 15.03 -35.90
N SER A 753 -27.43 16.12 -36.43
CA SER A 753 -27.76 16.62 -37.77
C SER A 753 -27.26 15.67 -38.86
N THR A 754 -26.08 15.06 -38.72
CA THR A 754 -25.51 14.06 -39.65
C THR A 754 -26.26 12.73 -39.58
N VAL A 755 -26.76 12.29 -38.41
CA VAL A 755 -27.61 11.11 -38.26
C VAL A 755 -28.95 11.38 -38.93
N ILE A 756 -29.60 12.51 -38.66
CA ILE A 756 -30.86 12.89 -39.30
C ILE A 756 -30.66 13.05 -40.81
N GLN A 757 -29.60 13.74 -41.23
CA GLN A 757 -29.24 13.95 -42.64
C GLN A 757 -28.93 12.63 -43.33
N LYS A 758 -28.05 11.77 -42.79
CA LYS A 758 -27.71 10.46 -43.38
C LYS A 758 -28.91 9.52 -43.41
N LEU A 759 -29.71 9.44 -42.34
CA LEU A 759 -30.96 8.66 -42.34
C LEU A 759 -32.00 9.21 -43.33
N THR A 760 -31.95 10.51 -43.65
CA THR A 760 -32.77 11.13 -44.71
C THR A 760 -32.20 10.81 -46.10
N GLU A 761 -30.87 10.85 -46.27
CA GLU A 761 -30.15 10.51 -47.51
C GLU A 761 -30.29 9.01 -47.87
N HIS A 762 -30.39 8.14 -46.87
CA HIS A 762 -30.62 6.70 -47.03
C HIS A 762 -32.07 6.34 -47.42
N GLY A 763 -33.00 7.30 -47.38
CA GLY A 763 -34.39 7.14 -47.83
C GLY A 763 -35.06 5.89 -47.26
N ALA A 764 -35.73 5.12 -48.13
CA ALA A 764 -36.57 3.98 -47.79
C ALA A 764 -35.93 2.94 -46.84
N GLU A 765 -34.60 2.86 -46.82
CA GLU A 765 -33.84 1.94 -45.97
C GLU A 765 -33.79 2.36 -44.49
N SER A 766 -34.19 3.58 -44.16
CA SER A 766 -34.12 4.17 -42.81
C SER A 766 -35.35 4.96 -42.38
N ASP A 767 -36.42 5.04 -43.18
CA ASP A 767 -37.64 5.82 -42.88
C ASP A 767 -38.21 5.60 -41.48
N LYS A 768 -38.33 4.33 -41.06
CA LYS A 768 -38.94 3.95 -39.77
C LYS A 768 -37.96 4.20 -38.63
N ILE A 769 -36.66 4.03 -38.88
CA ILE A 769 -35.60 4.42 -37.95
C ILE A 769 -35.67 5.93 -37.70
N LEU A 770 -35.73 6.73 -38.78
CA LEU A 770 -35.82 8.19 -38.73
C LEU A 770 -37.09 8.64 -38.01
N GLN A 771 -38.24 8.01 -38.29
CA GLN A 771 -39.50 8.32 -37.63
C GLN A 771 -39.44 8.04 -36.12
N LYS A 772 -38.96 6.86 -35.70
CA LYS A 772 -38.85 6.47 -34.29
C LYS A 772 -37.79 7.27 -33.53
N TYR A 773 -36.64 7.54 -34.17
CA TYR A 773 -35.59 8.39 -33.62
C TYR A 773 -36.07 9.85 -33.46
N GLY A 774 -36.88 10.33 -34.41
CA GLY A 774 -37.52 11.65 -34.35
C GLY A 774 -38.51 11.80 -33.19
N GLN A 775 -39.15 10.70 -32.76
CA GLN A 775 -40.09 10.67 -31.62
C GLN A 775 -39.40 10.70 -30.25
N ILE A 776 -38.07 10.48 -30.20
CA ILE A 776 -37.31 10.65 -28.96
C ILE A 776 -37.27 12.15 -28.67
N THR A 777 -37.87 12.60 -27.58
CA THR A 777 -37.93 14.04 -27.25
C THR A 777 -36.72 14.51 -26.46
N SER A 778 -36.05 13.58 -25.76
CA SER A 778 -34.85 13.87 -24.98
C SER A 778 -33.61 13.87 -25.88
N THR A 779 -32.92 15.01 -25.94
CA THR A 779 -31.63 15.14 -26.65
C THR A 779 -30.58 14.17 -26.09
N ALA A 780 -30.62 13.91 -24.77
CA ALA A 780 -29.73 12.94 -24.12
C ALA A 780 -30.05 11.49 -24.55
N GLU A 781 -31.33 11.15 -24.74
CA GLU A 781 -31.75 9.82 -25.24
C GLU A 781 -31.39 9.66 -26.72
N LYS A 782 -31.57 10.69 -27.56
CA LYS A 782 -31.12 10.69 -28.97
C LYS A 782 -29.62 10.47 -29.09
N TYR A 783 -28.86 11.16 -28.26
CA TYR A 783 -27.43 11.06 -28.29
C TYR A 783 -26.91 9.74 -27.70
N ALA A 784 -27.54 9.22 -26.65
CA ALA A 784 -27.26 7.87 -26.14
C ALA A 784 -27.56 6.79 -27.21
N PHE A 785 -28.63 6.95 -27.98
CA PHE A 785 -28.96 6.06 -29.11
C PHE A 785 -27.88 6.08 -30.18
N TYR A 786 -27.39 7.27 -30.56
CA TYR A 786 -26.27 7.39 -31.48
C TYR A 786 -25.00 6.73 -30.94
N VAL A 787 -24.66 6.95 -29.67
CA VAL A 787 -23.40 6.43 -29.13
C VAL A 787 -23.46 4.92 -28.91
N ASP A 788 -24.62 4.39 -28.54
CA ASP A 788 -24.81 2.95 -28.33
C ASP A 788 -24.90 2.17 -29.66
N LEU A 789 -25.37 2.77 -30.77
CA LEU A 789 -25.66 2.06 -32.02
C LEU A 789 -25.00 2.63 -33.30
N GLY A 790 -24.34 3.79 -33.21
CA GLY A 790 -23.63 4.45 -34.31
C GLY A 790 -24.52 5.09 -35.38
N PHE A 791 -23.91 5.54 -36.48
CA PHE A 791 -24.57 6.23 -37.61
C PHE A 791 -25.44 5.32 -38.51
N PHE A 792 -25.55 4.02 -38.22
CA PHE A 792 -26.15 3.03 -39.12
C PHE A 792 -25.59 3.07 -40.55
N GLU A 793 -24.27 3.18 -40.73
CA GLU A 793 -23.67 3.24 -42.08
C GLU A 793 -23.70 1.91 -42.81
N ASP A 794 -23.80 0.80 -42.08
CA ASP A 794 -23.95 -0.55 -42.65
C ASP A 794 -25.41 -0.78 -43.14
N PRO A 795 -25.63 -1.02 -44.45
CA PRO A 795 -26.95 -1.33 -44.99
C PRO A 795 -27.62 -2.54 -44.32
N ALA A 796 -26.86 -3.54 -43.88
CA ALA A 796 -27.41 -4.72 -43.20
C ALA A 796 -27.98 -4.36 -41.82
N ILE A 797 -27.28 -3.50 -41.07
CA ILE A 797 -27.73 -3.01 -39.77
C ILE A 797 -28.94 -2.08 -39.94
N ARG A 798 -28.96 -1.20 -40.95
CA ARG A 798 -30.15 -0.38 -41.27
C ARG A 798 -31.35 -1.25 -41.57
N LYS A 799 -31.19 -2.27 -42.41
CA LYS A 799 -32.28 -3.19 -42.74
C LYS A 799 -32.86 -3.88 -41.50
N ILE A 800 -32.00 -4.25 -40.54
CA ILE A 800 -32.42 -4.84 -39.26
C ILE A 800 -33.20 -3.84 -38.40
N PHE A 801 -32.68 -2.62 -38.23
CA PHE A 801 -33.34 -1.60 -37.40
C PHE A 801 -34.57 -0.96 -38.06
N ASN A 802 -34.71 -1.03 -39.38
CA ASN A 802 -35.86 -0.52 -40.11
C ASN A 802 -36.97 -1.60 -40.26
N ALA A 803 -36.65 -2.87 -39.99
CA ALA A 803 -37.60 -3.97 -39.99
C ALA A 803 -38.59 -3.88 -38.81
N ASN A 804 -39.72 -4.59 -38.90
CA ASN A 804 -40.73 -4.70 -37.84
C ASN A 804 -41.17 -3.36 -37.22
N ASN A 805 -41.32 -2.31 -38.04
CA ASN A 805 -41.66 -0.96 -37.58
C ASN A 805 -40.62 -0.34 -36.62
N ALA A 806 -39.34 -0.66 -36.87
CA ALA A 806 -38.22 -0.26 -36.04
C ALA A 806 -38.35 -0.69 -34.57
N LYS A 807 -38.88 -1.90 -34.35
CA LYS A 807 -39.07 -2.50 -33.02
C LYS A 807 -37.78 -2.59 -32.20
N ALA A 808 -36.63 -2.79 -32.84
CA ALA A 808 -35.33 -2.78 -32.17
C ALA A 808 -35.02 -1.45 -31.45
N ILE A 809 -35.57 -0.33 -31.96
CA ILE A 809 -35.49 0.98 -31.30
C ILE A 809 -36.40 1.01 -30.09
N ASP A 810 -37.62 0.48 -30.18
CA ASP A 810 -38.53 0.39 -29.02
C ASP A 810 -37.92 -0.48 -27.91
N ASN A 811 -37.27 -1.59 -28.28
CA ASN A 811 -36.54 -2.44 -27.35
C ASN A 811 -35.32 -1.75 -26.74
N TRP A 812 -34.58 -0.97 -27.53
CA TRP A 812 -33.48 -0.14 -27.05
C TRP A 812 -33.97 0.86 -26.00
N ARG A 813 -35.08 1.55 -26.28
CA ARG A 813 -35.71 2.49 -25.35
C ARG A 813 -36.22 1.80 -24.10
N LEU A 814 -36.76 0.59 -24.23
CA LEU A 814 -37.20 -0.21 -23.10
C LEU A 814 -36.02 -0.61 -22.19
N CYS A 815 -34.90 -1.04 -22.76
CA CYS A 815 -33.67 -1.28 -22.01
C CYS A 815 -33.16 0.01 -21.33
N TYR A 816 -33.16 1.13 -22.06
CA TYR A 816 -32.77 2.43 -21.53
C TYR A 816 -33.61 2.84 -20.31
N ALA A 817 -34.93 2.65 -20.37
CA ALA A 817 -35.85 3.00 -19.29
C ALA A 817 -35.73 2.10 -18.04
N ASN A 818 -35.23 0.87 -18.19
CA ASN A 818 -35.02 -0.08 -17.09
C ASN A 818 -33.54 -0.13 -16.64
N ASN A 819 -32.74 0.89 -16.97
CA ASN A 819 -31.32 1.00 -16.62
C ASN A 819 -30.43 -0.15 -17.12
N ILE A 820 -30.83 -0.84 -18.19
CA ILE A 820 -30.05 -1.90 -18.83
C ILE A 820 -29.05 -1.21 -19.77
N THR A 821 -27.78 -1.12 -19.38
CA THR A 821 -26.76 -0.27 -20.06
C THR A 821 -25.78 -1.02 -20.96
N LYS A 822 -25.59 -2.32 -20.74
CA LYS A 822 -24.59 -3.13 -21.42
C LYS A 822 -25.19 -3.80 -22.67
N GLU A 823 -26.38 -4.38 -22.55
CA GLU A 823 -27.06 -5.20 -23.56
C GLU A 823 -27.69 -4.33 -24.65
N ARG A 824 -28.07 -3.09 -24.32
CA ARG A 824 -28.69 -2.14 -25.26
C ARG A 824 -27.76 -1.65 -26.37
N LYS A 825 -26.52 -2.12 -26.45
CA LYS A 825 -25.56 -1.76 -27.52
C LYS A 825 -25.49 -2.83 -28.61
N TYR A 826 -26.07 -4.01 -28.37
CA TYR A 826 -25.94 -5.15 -29.27
C TYR A 826 -27.19 -5.29 -30.13
N VAL A 827 -27.02 -5.07 -31.44
CA VAL A 827 -28.09 -5.11 -32.45
C VAL A 827 -28.82 -6.45 -32.44
N ASP A 828 -28.08 -7.55 -32.29
CA ASP A 828 -28.61 -8.91 -32.30
C ASP A 828 -29.47 -9.22 -31.07
N ILE A 829 -29.21 -8.57 -29.94
CA ILE A 829 -30.04 -8.61 -28.73
C ILE A 829 -31.32 -7.80 -28.95
N LEU A 830 -31.18 -6.57 -29.44
CA LEU A 830 -32.29 -5.61 -29.57
C LEU A 830 -33.35 -6.04 -30.58
N ARG A 831 -33.01 -6.84 -31.58
CA ARG A 831 -33.99 -7.41 -32.53
C ARG A 831 -34.86 -8.52 -31.93
N ASN A 832 -34.49 -9.05 -30.76
CA ASN A 832 -35.14 -10.20 -30.15
C ASN A 832 -36.02 -9.76 -28.97
N ASP A 833 -37.30 -9.49 -29.26
CA ASP A 833 -38.30 -9.06 -28.27
C ASP A 833 -38.37 -10.01 -27.07
N LYS A 834 -38.27 -11.32 -27.31
CA LYS A 834 -38.31 -12.35 -26.25
C LYS A 834 -37.13 -12.18 -25.30
N TYR A 835 -35.95 -11.96 -25.86
CA TYR A 835 -34.73 -11.78 -25.09
C TYR A 835 -34.75 -10.48 -24.27
N VAL A 836 -35.16 -9.37 -24.88
CA VAL A 836 -35.27 -8.06 -24.21
C VAL A 836 -36.33 -8.07 -23.10
N ASN A 837 -37.46 -8.74 -23.31
CA ASN A 837 -38.45 -8.91 -22.25
C ASN A 837 -37.91 -9.78 -21.10
N GLY A 838 -37.12 -10.81 -21.42
CA GLY A 838 -36.39 -11.60 -20.43
C GLY A 838 -35.41 -10.75 -19.62
N LEU A 839 -34.59 -9.94 -20.29
CA LEU A 839 -33.68 -8.99 -19.65
C LEU A 839 -34.42 -8.08 -18.67
N VAL A 840 -35.45 -7.39 -19.16
CA VAL A 840 -36.26 -6.47 -18.34
C VAL A 840 -36.86 -7.19 -17.15
N ARG A 841 -37.34 -8.43 -17.33
CA ARG A 841 -37.93 -9.22 -16.25
C ARG A 841 -36.93 -9.48 -15.13
N PHE A 842 -35.68 -9.84 -15.44
CA PHE A 842 -34.66 -10.08 -14.42
C PHE A 842 -34.07 -8.79 -13.84
N TYR A 843 -33.85 -7.74 -14.66
CA TYR A 843 -33.29 -6.46 -14.19
C TYR A 843 -34.25 -5.63 -13.33
N ARG A 844 -35.56 -5.89 -13.38
CA ARG A 844 -36.53 -5.28 -12.47
C ARG A 844 -36.33 -5.71 -11.01
N GLU A 845 -35.79 -6.90 -10.79
CA GLU A 845 -35.40 -7.37 -9.47
C GLU A 845 -33.93 -6.99 -9.28
N GLU A 846 -33.67 -5.93 -8.51
CA GLU A 846 -32.35 -5.30 -8.34
C GLU A 846 -31.22 -6.32 -8.13
N LYS A 847 -31.43 -7.28 -7.21
CA LYS A 847 -30.44 -8.32 -6.90
C LYS A 847 -30.16 -9.30 -8.05
N LEU A 848 -31.15 -9.57 -8.91
CA LEU A 848 -30.96 -10.42 -10.09
C LEU A 848 -30.29 -9.63 -11.22
N GLY A 849 -30.66 -8.36 -11.39
CA GLY A 849 -30.03 -7.42 -12.32
C GLY A 849 -28.54 -7.25 -12.05
N ASP A 850 -28.15 -7.02 -10.80
CA ASP A 850 -26.74 -6.85 -10.41
C ASP A 850 -25.89 -8.09 -10.72
N ILE A 851 -26.45 -9.29 -10.45
CA ILE A 851 -25.75 -10.55 -10.72
C ILE A 851 -25.65 -10.80 -12.22
N LEU A 852 -26.71 -10.53 -13.00
CA LEU A 852 -26.66 -10.65 -14.45
C LEU A 852 -25.68 -9.67 -15.09
N GLU A 853 -25.63 -8.41 -14.63
CA GLU A 853 -24.71 -7.41 -15.17
C GLU A 853 -23.25 -7.84 -14.98
N SER A 854 -22.96 -8.57 -13.90
CA SER A 854 -21.62 -9.10 -13.61
C SER A 854 -21.16 -10.23 -14.55
N LEU A 855 -22.07 -10.87 -15.30
CA LEU A 855 -21.73 -11.93 -16.26
C LEU A 855 -21.14 -11.34 -17.56
N GLU A 856 -20.31 -12.11 -18.26
CA GLU A 856 -19.92 -11.76 -19.64
C GLU A 856 -21.14 -11.82 -20.58
N ILE A 857 -21.24 -10.92 -21.57
CA ILE A 857 -22.42 -10.78 -22.44
C ILE A 857 -22.82 -12.11 -23.12
N THR A 858 -21.85 -12.89 -23.58
CA THR A 858 -22.09 -14.18 -24.24
C THR A 858 -22.61 -15.25 -23.28
N LYS A 859 -22.29 -15.13 -21.99
CA LYS A 859 -22.81 -16.02 -20.95
C LYS A 859 -24.21 -15.58 -20.55
N GLU A 860 -24.41 -14.29 -20.34
CA GLU A 860 -25.73 -13.71 -20.08
C GLU A 860 -26.73 -14.06 -21.19
N GLU A 861 -26.30 -13.97 -22.46
CA GLU A 861 -27.10 -14.39 -23.60
C GLU A 861 -27.57 -15.83 -23.50
N LYS A 862 -26.65 -16.74 -23.19
CA LYS A 862 -26.98 -18.15 -23.01
C LYS A 862 -27.82 -18.41 -21.77
N PHE A 863 -27.64 -17.64 -20.70
CA PHE A 863 -28.50 -17.73 -19.53
C PHE A 863 -29.94 -17.37 -19.91
N LEU A 864 -30.11 -16.23 -20.57
CA LEU A 864 -31.43 -15.72 -20.93
C LEU A 864 -32.07 -16.52 -22.06
N ASP A 865 -31.33 -17.10 -22.99
CA ASP A 865 -31.89 -18.06 -23.96
C ASP A 865 -32.56 -19.25 -23.26
N ILE A 866 -31.97 -19.71 -22.15
CA ILE A 866 -32.49 -20.83 -21.37
C ILE A 866 -33.62 -20.39 -20.43
N PHE A 867 -33.46 -19.24 -19.76
CA PHE A 867 -34.28 -18.85 -18.62
C PHE A 867 -35.23 -17.65 -18.84
N SER A 868 -35.20 -16.97 -19.99
CA SER A 868 -36.08 -15.82 -20.28
C SER A 868 -37.58 -16.16 -20.27
N ASN A 869 -37.95 -17.37 -20.68
CA ASN A 869 -39.34 -17.82 -20.84
C ASN A 869 -39.74 -18.91 -19.84
N ILE A 870 -39.15 -18.90 -18.64
CA ILE A 870 -39.57 -19.81 -17.59
C ILE A 870 -40.93 -19.40 -17.01
N SER A 871 -41.65 -20.38 -16.47
CA SER A 871 -42.88 -20.15 -15.73
C SER A 871 -42.62 -19.27 -14.51
N ASP A 872 -43.65 -18.55 -14.04
CA ASP A 872 -43.56 -17.68 -12.87
C ASP A 872 -43.09 -18.44 -11.63
N THR A 873 -43.49 -19.71 -11.49
CA THR A 873 -43.01 -20.61 -10.43
C THR A 873 -41.50 -20.84 -10.49
N HIS A 874 -40.93 -21.01 -11.68
CA HIS A 874 -39.49 -21.18 -11.85
C HIS A 874 -38.73 -19.86 -11.69
N PHE A 875 -39.32 -18.75 -12.12
CA PHE A 875 -38.76 -17.42 -11.92
C PHE A 875 -38.71 -17.04 -10.43
N ALA A 876 -39.77 -17.37 -9.68
CA ALA A 876 -39.82 -17.15 -8.23
C ALA A 876 -38.65 -17.84 -7.50
N ASN A 877 -38.21 -19.01 -7.96
CA ASN A 877 -37.04 -19.68 -7.38
C ASN A 877 -35.75 -18.85 -7.53
N PHE A 878 -35.57 -18.12 -8.64
CA PHE A 878 -34.43 -17.20 -8.79
C PHE A 878 -34.57 -15.98 -7.88
N VAL A 879 -35.77 -15.45 -7.72
CA VAL A 879 -36.03 -14.32 -6.80
C VAL A 879 -35.77 -14.72 -5.35
N GLU A 880 -36.24 -15.90 -4.93
CA GLU A 880 -36.00 -16.45 -3.60
C GLU A 880 -34.52 -16.79 -3.38
N ASN A 881 -33.81 -17.23 -4.42
CA ASN A 881 -32.39 -17.55 -4.37
C ASN A 881 -31.60 -17.01 -5.58
N PRO A 882 -31.17 -15.74 -5.54
CA PRO A 882 -30.41 -15.09 -6.62
C PRO A 882 -29.08 -15.79 -6.97
N ASN A 883 -28.50 -16.54 -6.01
CA ASN A 883 -27.22 -17.24 -6.22
C ASN A 883 -27.33 -18.38 -7.23
N LEU A 884 -28.54 -18.86 -7.56
CA LEU A 884 -28.73 -19.87 -8.61
C LEU A 884 -28.20 -19.43 -9.99
N ILE A 885 -28.13 -18.11 -10.25
CA ILE A 885 -27.51 -17.56 -11.47
C ILE A 885 -25.99 -17.81 -11.47
N LYS A 886 -25.33 -17.61 -10.32
CA LYS A 886 -23.89 -17.91 -10.16
C LYS A 886 -23.62 -19.41 -10.20
N GLU A 887 -24.49 -20.23 -9.60
CA GLU A 887 -24.40 -21.69 -9.72
C GLU A 887 -24.53 -22.15 -11.18
N TRP A 888 -25.45 -21.54 -11.95
CA TRP A 888 -25.55 -21.82 -13.38
C TRP A 888 -24.26 -21.51 -14.12
N GLU A 889 -23.61 -20.37 -13.83
CA GLU A 889 -22.34 -20.02 -14.46
C GLU A 889 -21.25 -21.05 -14.10
N LYS A 890 -21.17 -21.46 -12.83
CA LYS A 890 -20.19 -22.45 -12.36
C LYS A 890 -20.25 -23.74 -13.17
N PHE A 891 -21.43 -24.28 -13.45
CA PHE A 891 -21.60 -25.57 -14.11
C PHE A 891 -21.77 -25.49 -15.64
N SER A 892 -21.88 -24.31 -16.20
CA SER A 892 -21.96 -24.08 -17.65
C SER A 892 -20.57 -23.98 -18.30
N PHE A 893 -20.52 -24.04 -19.64
CA PHE A 893 -19.33 -23.75 -20.46
C PHE A 893 -18.15 -24.73 -20.27
N VAL A 894 -18.41 -26.03 -20.40
CA VAL A 894 -17.36 -27.07 -20.29
C VAL A 894 -16.94 -27.55 -21.69
N ASN A 895 -15.63 -27.64 -21.94
CA ASN A 895 -15.04 -27.94 -23.26
C ASN A 895 -15.35 -29.35 -23.84
N THR A 896 -16.13 -30.19 -23.15
CA THR A 896 -16.25 -31.63 -23.47
C THR A 896 -17.67 -32.11 -23.80
N GLY A 897 -18.61 -31.21 -24.14
CA GLY A 897 -19.98 -31.60 -24.53
C GLY A 897 -20.81 -32.22 -23.41
N ASN A 898 -20.39 -32.01 -22.16
CA ASN A 898 -21.05 -32.45 -20.94
C ASN A 898 -21.30 -31.24 -20.02
N ASP A 899 -21.98 -30.24 -20.56
CA ASP A 899 -22.44 -29.07 -19.82
C ASP A 899 -23.94 -29.16 -19.53
N LEU A 900 -24.51 -28.12 -18.91
CA LEU A 900 -25.94 -28.08 -18.60
C LEU A 900 -26.85 -28.17 -19.83
N SER A 901 -26.38 -27.97 -21.07
CA SER A 901 -27.23 -27.96 -22.27
C SER A 901 -27.95 -29.28 -22.51
N ILE A 902 -27.39 -30.40 -22.04
CA ILE A 902 -27.97 -31.74 -22.20
C ILE A 902 -29.23 -31.97 -21.34
N LEU A 903 -29.46 -31.10 -20.34
CA LEU A 903 -30.57 -31.16 -19.39
C LEU A 903 -31.77 -30.33 -19.88
N SER A 904 -32.99 -30.84 -19.63
CA SER A 904 -34.22 -30.04 -19.78
C SER A 904 -34.23 -28.84 -18.81
N THR A 905 -35.06 -27.83 -19.04
CA THR A 905 -35.13 -26.67 -18.13
C THR A 905 -35.47 -27.06 -16.69
N GLU A 906 -36.40 -28.01 -16.50
CA GLU A 906 -36.73 -28.54 -15.18
C GLU A 906 -35.55 -29.29 -14.54
N GLN A 907 -34.83 -30.10 -15.34
CA GLN A 907 -33.63 -30.80 -14.89
C GLN A 907 -32.50 -29.86 -14.53
N LYS A 908 -32.33 -28.74 -15.26
CA LYS A 908 -31.36 -27.70 -14.92
C LYS A 908 -31.66 -27.13 -13.55
N PHE A 909 -32.91 -26.80 -13.24
CA PHE A 909 -33.28 -26.33 -11.90
C PHE A 909 -33.03 -27.37 -10.82
N LYS A 910 -33.46 -28.63 -11.02
CA LYS A 910 -33.20 -29.72 -10.09
C LYS A 910 -31.72 -29.92 -9.85
N PHE A 911 -30.90 -29.83 -10.90
CA PHE A 911 -29.45 -29.93 -10.82
C PHE A 911 -28.84 -28.77 -10.02
N LEU A 912 -29.17 -27.51 -10.37
CA LEU A 912 -28.62 -26.33 -9.69
C LEU A 912 -28.98 -26.31 -8.20
N LYS A 913 -30.21 -26.71 -7.86
CA LYS A 913 -30.65 -26.84 -6.47
C LYS A 913 -29.97 -28.02 -5.74
N SER A 914 -29.72 -29.12 -6.45
CA SER A 914 -29.06 -30.31 -5.90
C SER A 914 -27.60 -30.06 -5.52
N TYR A 915 -26.95 -29.14 -6.23
CA TYR A 915 -25.53 -28.82 -6.07
C TYR A 915 -25.28 -27.39 -5.59
N GLU A 916 -26.31 -26.72 -5.09
CA GLU A 916 -26.20 -25.39 -4.54
C GLU A 916 -25.14 -25.34 -3.41
N ASN A 917 -24.29 -24.31 -3.40
CA ASN A 917 -23.21 -24.14 -2.41
C ASN A 917 -22.19 -25.30 -2.38
N SER A 918 -22.11 -26.10 -3.44
CA SER A 918 -21.09 -27.14 -3.57
C SER A 918 -19.68 -26.56 -3.46
N THR A 919 -18.80 -27.27 -2.76
CA THR A 919 -17.37 -26.91 -2.68
C THR A 919 -16.73 -26.93 -4.06
N GLN A 920 -15.69 -26.12 -4.28
CA GLN A 920 -14.96 -26.11 -5.56
C GLN A 920 -14.50 -27.51 -5.98
N LEU A 921 -14.08 -28.35 -5.04
CA LEU A 921 -13.71 -29.74 -5.30
C LEU A 921 -14.88 -30.58 -5.85
N THR A 922 -16.10 -30.35 -5.39
CA THR A 922 -17.30 -31.02 -5.91
C THR A 922 -17.65 -30.51 -7.30
N VAL A 923 -17.54 -29.20 -7.52
CA VAL A 923 -17.74 -28.55 -8.82
C VAL A 923 -16.76 -29.12 -9.86
N ASP A 924 -15.47 -29.17 -9.52
CA ASP A 924 -14.41 -29.68 -10.40
C ASP A 924 -14.62 -31.15 -10.75
N ARG A 925 -15.05 -31.98 -9.78
CA ARG A 925 -15.38 -33.38 -10.03
C ARG A 925 -16.55 -33.54 -10.99
N ILE A 926 -17.59 -32.72 -10.85
CA ILE A 926 -18.75 -32.76 -11.74
C ILE A 926 -18.39 -32.29 -13.15
N LYS A 927 -17.68 -31.17 -13.26
CA LYS A 927 -17.28 -30.58 -14.55
C LYS A 927 -16.23 -31.42 -15.26
N ASN A 928 -15.08 -31.66 -14.64
CA ASN A 928 -13.96 -32.36 -15.25
C ASN A 928 -14.21 -33.87 -15.33
N GLY A 929 -15.02 -34.40 -14.42
CA GLY A 929 -15.44 -35.81 -14.44
C GLY A 929 -16.48 -36.13 -15.52
N GLY A 930 -17.08 -35.12 -16.16
CA GLY A 930 -18.12 -35.36 -17.16
C GLY A 930 -19.41 -35.93 -16.55
N LEU A 931 -19.79 -35.47 -15.35
CA LEU A 931 -20.84 -36.13 -14.56
C LEU A 931 -22.28 -35.67 -14.87
N ILE A 932 -22.45 -34.52 -15.52
CA ILE A 932 -23.79 -33.97 -15.86
C ILE A 932 -24.63 -34.94 -16.72
N LYS A 933 -24.05 -35.68 -17.67
CA LYS A 933 -24.77 -36.71 -18.45
C LYS A 933 -25.27 -37.84 -17.56
N PHE A 934 -24.51 -38.19 -16.53
CA PHE A 934 -24.92 -39.23 -15.59
C PHE A 934 -25.96 -38.73 -14.61
N PHE A 935 -25.97 -37.44 -14.26
CA PHE A 935 -27.12 -36.84 -13.57
C PHE A 935 -28.40 -37.01 -14.39
N LYS A 936 -28.36 -36.72 -15.70
CA LYS A 936 -29.51 -36.92 -16.60
C LYS A 936 -30.00 -38.37 -16.59
N ILE A 937 -29.08 -39.33 -16.73
CA ILE A 937 -29.40 -40.77 -16.72
C ILE A 937 -30.05 -41.18 -15.40
N VAL A 938 -29.57 -40.66 -14.28
CA VAL A 938 -30.15 -40.94 -12.96
C VAL A 938 -31.52 -40.30 -12.82
N ASP A 939 -31.71 -39.06 -13.28
CA ASP A 939 -33.00 -38.36 -13.23
C ASP A 939 -34.07 -39.03 -14.10
N GLU A 940 -33.73 -39.46 -15.31
CA GLU A 940 -34.65 -40.09 -16.27
C GLU A 940 -34.97 -41.55 -15.94
N HIS A 941 -34.07 -42.25 -15.25
CA HIS A 941 -34.21 -43.66 -14.89
C HIS A 941 -33.92 -43.88 -13.40
N PRO A 942 -34.77 -43.34 -12.51
CA PRO A 942 -34.47 -43.24 -11.10
C PRO A 942 -34.35 -44.61 -10.43
N LEU A 943 -33.53 -44.66 -9.38
CA LEU A 943 -33.62 -45.69 -8.35
C LEU A 943 -35.02 -45.67 -7.71
N ASN A 944 -35.28 -46.58 -6.77
CA ASN A 944 -36.43 -46.44 -5.90
C ASN A 944 -36.51 -45.00 -5.32
N LEU A 945 -37.70 -44.41 -5.33
CA LEU A 945 -37.93 -43.01 -4.95
C LEU A 945 -37.32 -42.64 -3.59
N LEU A 946 -37.29 -43.58 -2.64
CA LEU A 946 -36.71 -43.39 -1.30
C LEU A 946 -35.20 -43.10 -1.32
N TYR A 947 -34.48 -43.61 -2.31
CA TYR A 947 -33.03 -43.43 -2.43
C TYR A 947 -32.68 -42.29 -3.40
N GLN A 948 -33.47 -42.13 -4.45
CA GLN A 948 -33.19 -41.24 -5.57
C GLN A 948 -32.75 -39.82 -5.16
N GLU A 949 -33.51 -39.15 -4.30
CA GLU A 949 -33.25 -37.74 -3.96
C GLU A 949 -31.92 -37.51 -3.23
N ASN A 950 -31.43 -38.50 -2.49
CA ASN A 950 -30.19 -38.39 -1.72
C ASN A 950 -28.97 -38.73 -2.58
N PHE A 951 -29.07 -39.73 -3.45
CA PHE A 951 -27.95 -40.17 -4.28
C PHE A 951 -27.72 -39.27 -5.49
N ILE A 952 -28.79 -38.71 -6.09
CA ILE A 952 -28.66 -37.83 -7.25
C ILE A 952 -27.89 -36.53 -6.94
N LYS A 953 -27.85 -36.12 -5.66
CA LYS A 953 -27.10 -34.97 -5.13
C LYS A 953 -25.64 -35.28 -4.79
N ASN A 954 -25.20 -36.54 -4.94
CA ASN A 954 -23.87 -36.97 -4.54
C ASN A 954 -22.95 -37.20 -5.75
N ALA A 955 -21.92 -36.37 -5.89
CA ALA A 955 -20.96 -36.48 -6.99
C ALA A 955 -20.23 -37.85 -7.03
N LYS A 956 -19.95 -38.48 -5.88
CA LYS A 956 -19.34 -39.84 -5.84
C LYS A 956 -20.29 -40.90 -6.41
N TYR A 957 -21.60 -40.73 -6.22
CA TYR A 957 -22.58 -41.63 -6.80
C TYR A 957 -22.63 -41.47 -8.33
N LEU A 958 -22.63 -40.23 -8.85
CA LEU A 958 -22.57 -40.01 -10.30
C LEU A 958 -21.30 -40.58 -10.92
N GLU A 959 -20.16 -40.56 -10.21
CA GLU A 959 -18.95 -41.27 -10.62
C GLU A 959 -19.14 -42.78 -10.65
N ALA A 960 -19.83 -43.37 -9.68
CA ALA A 960 -20.15 -44.80 -9.70
C ALA A 960 -21.04 -45.16 -10.92
N VAL A 961 -22.00 -44.31 -11.27
CA VAL A 961 -22.84 -44.46 -12.48
C VAL A 961 -21.99 -44.36 -13.74
N LYS A 962 -21.06 -43.41 -13.80
CA LYS A 962 -20.08 -43.31 -14.89
C LYS A 962 -19.27 -44.59 -15.02
N VAL A 963 -18.68 -45.06 -13.92
CA VAL A 963 -17.85 -46.28 -13.91
C VAL A 963 -18.67 -47.48 -14.36
N ALA A 964 -19.92 -47.63 -13.92
CA ALA A 964 -20.78 -48.72 -14.38
C ALA A 964 -20.93 -48.69 -15.92
N ASN A 965 -21.20 -47.51 -16.49
CA ASN A 965 -21.40 -47.33 -17.93
C ASN A 965 -20.11 -47.43 -18.78
N THR A 966 -18.92 -47.27 -18.18
CA THR A 966 -17.64 -47.35 -18.89
C THR A 966 -16.80 -48.59 -18.53
N SER A 967 -17.26 -49.41 -17.59
CA SER A 967 -16.56 -50.64 -17.19
C SER A 967 -16.50 -51.60 -18.38
N SER A 968 -15.34 -52.20 -18.61
CA SER A 968 -15.17 -53.30 -19.57
C SER A 968 -14.71 -54.56 -18.86
N GLN A 969 -15.17 -55.72 -19.33
CA GLN A 969 -14.70 -57.02 -18.89
C GLN A 969 -14.42 -57.89 -20.12
N HIS A 970 -13.28 -58.58 -20.14
CA HIS A 970 -12.86 -59.43 -21.27
C HIS A 970 -12.81 -58.73 -22.64
N GLY A 971 -12.54 -57.42 -22.66
CA GLY A 971 -12.43 -56.62 -23.89
C GLY A 971 -13.76 -56.08 -24.44
N GLU A 972 -14.88 -56.27 -23.72
CA GLU A 972 -16.23 -55.80 -24.10
C GLU A 972 -16.77 -54.87 -23.00
N LEU A 973 -17.56 -53.84 -23.33
CA LEU A 973 -18.20 -52.98 -22.32
C LEU A 973 -19.28 -53.76 -21.56
N LEU A 974 -19.45 -53.49 -20.26
CA LEU A 974 -20.44 -54.17 -19.41
C LEU A 974 -21.85 -54.03 -20.00
N VAL A 975 -22.21 -52.84 -20.48
CA VAL A 975 -23.51 -52.58 -21.09
C VAL A 975 -23.73 -53.40 -22.38
N GLU A 976 -22.69 -53.60 -23.18
CA GLU A 976 -22.73 -54.44 -24.38
C GLU A 976 -22.89 -55.91 -24.01
N HIS A 977 -22.23 -56.34 -22.94
CA HIS A 977 -22.37 -57.68 -22.38
C HIS A 977 -23.79 -57.96 -21.87
N LEU A 978 -24.44 -56.97 -21.24
CA LEU A 978 -25.82 -57.10 -20.81
C LEU A 978 -26.78 -57.20 -22.02
N ARG A 979 -26.53 -56.42 -23.08
CA ARG A 979 -27.29 -56.46 -24.34
C ARG A 979 -27.09 -57.77 -25.09
N ILE A 980 -25.94 -57.92 -25.75
CA ILE A 980 -25.59 -59.06 -26.57
C ILE A 980 -24.08 -59.06 -26.84
N SER A 981 -23.38 -60.08 -26.33
CA SER A 981 -21.97 -60.31 -26.65
C SER A 981 -21.81 -61.59 -27.45
N LEU A 982 -21.63 -61.46 -28.76
CA LEU A 982 -21.46 -62.60 -29.66
C LEU A 982 -20.03 -63.10 -29.68
N LYS A 983 -19.85 -64.43 -29.63
CA LYS A 983 -18.58 -65.07 -29.91
C LYS A 983 -18.48 -65.38 -31.38
N LYS A 984 -17.55 -64.72 -32.06
CA LYS A 984 -17.26 -64.93 -33.47
C LYS A 984 -15.92 -65.62 -33.65
N HIS A 985 -15.82 -66.50 -34.64
CA HIS A 985 -14.55 -67.11 -35.03
C HIS A 985 -14.37 -67.01 -36.55
N LEU A 986 -13.13 -66.80 -36.97
CA LEU A 986 -12.79 -66.66 -38.37
C LEU A 986 -12.83 -68.04 -39.06
N HIS A 987 -13.52 -68.13 -40.19
CA HIS A 987 -13.48 -69.26 -41.11
C HIS A 987 -13.37 -68.72 -42.53
N ASN A 988 -12.31 -69.09 -43.26
CA ASN A 988 -12.05 -68.63 -44.64
C ASN A 988 -12.19 -67.10 -44.83
N GLY A 989 -11.71 -66.31 -43.86
CA GLY A 989 -11.75 -64.85 -43.91
C GLY A 989 -13.09 -64.21 -43.48
N GLN A 990 -14.10 -65.00 -43.10
CA GLN A 990 -15.39 -64.50 -42.59
C GLN A 990 -15.53 -64.75 -41.09
N GLU A 991 -16.04 -63.76 -40.35
CA GLU A 991 -16.38 -63.91 -38.93
C GLU A 991 -17.76 -64.57 -38.77
N LEU A 992 -17.76 -65.81 -38.26
CA LEU A 992 -18.99 -66.58 -38.06
C LEU A 992 -19.39 -66.58 -36.58
N ILE A 993 -20.67 -66.31 -36.28
CA ILE A 993 -21.23 -66.39 -34.92
C ILE A 993 -21.20 -67.83 -34.47
N THR A 994 -20.68 -68.12 -33.28
CA THR A 994 -20.42 -69.49 -32.78
C THR A 994 -20.88 -69.66 -31.33
N GLY A 995 -21.65 -68.70 -30.82
CA GLY A 995 -22.12 -68.65 -29.46
C GLY A 995 -22.15 -67.22 -28.95
N TYR A 996 -22.28 -67.06 -27.63
CA TYR A 996 -22.34 -65.77 -26.96
C TYR A 996 -21.75 -65.84 -25.54
N SER A 997 -21.27 -64.71 -25.01
CA SER A 997 -20.82 -64.57 -23.62
C SER A 997 -21.85 -63.90 -22.72
N GLY A 998 -22.62 -62.95 -23.25
CA GLY A 998 -23.54 -62.10 -22.49
C GLY A 998 -24.88 -61.94 -23.19
N PHE A 999 -25.95 -62.10 -22.43
CA PHE A 999 -27.33 -62.01 -22.91
C PHE A 999 -28.30 -61.89 -21.73
N HIS A 1000 -28.64 -60.65 -21.36
CA HIS A 1000 -29.31 -60.39 -20.09
C HIS A 1000 -30.58 -59.54 -20.20
N PHE A 1001 -30.93 -58.98 -21.34
CA PHE A 1001 -32.23 -58.30 -21.50
C PHE A 1001 -33.27 -59.16 -22.20
N ASP A 1002 -34.53 -59.02 -21.79
CA ASP A 1002 -35.67 -59.69 -22.43
C ASP A 1002 -35.83 -59.28 -23.89
N PHE A 1003 -35.61 -58.00 -24.22
CA PHE A 1003 -35.66 -57.50 -25.60
C PHE A 1003 -34.59 -58.11 -26.51
N ALA A 1004 -33.52 -58.67 -25.94
CA ALA A 1004 -32.50 -59.31 -26.76
C ALA A 1004 -33.05 -60.62 -27.33
N ILE A 1005 -34.01 -61.28 -26.67
CA ILE A 1005 -34.72 -62.48 -27.16
C ILE A 1005 -35.61 -62.09 -28.34
N THR A 1006 -35.25 -62.55 -29.54
CA THR A 1006 -35.94 -62.13 -30.76
C THR A 1006 -37.09 -63.06 -31.14
N GLU A 1007 -37.00 -64.35 -30.81
CA GLU A 1007 -38.10 -65.28 -31.07
C GLU A 1007 -39.25 -65.03 -30.08
N PRO A 1008 -40.49 -64.85 -30.56
CA PRO A 1008 -41.63 -64.49 -29.71
C PRO A 1008 -42.09 -65.63 -28.79
N ASN A 1009 -41.76 -66.88 -29.14
CA ASN A 1009 -42.17 -68.08 -28.41
C ASN A 1009 -40.95 -68.90 -27.99
N GLU A 1010 -41.06 -69.63 -26.87
CA GLU A 1010 -40.04 -70.60 -26.47
C GLU A 1010 -39.97 -71.75 -27.48
N LEU A 1011 -38.75 -72.18 -27.81
CA LEU A 1011 -38.52 -73.20 -28.83
C LEU A 1011 -38.20 -74.55 -28.20
N ILE A 1012 -38.73 -75.61 -28.81
CA ILE A 1012 -38.32 -76.98 -28.50
C ILE A 1012 -37.08 -77.29 -29.34
N PHE A 1013 -35.97 -77.58 -28.68
CA PHE A 1013 -34.73 -78.00 -29.35
C PHE A 1013 -34.62 -79.52 -29.34
N THR A 1014 -34.71 -80.14 -30.51
CA THR A 1014 -34.46 -81.56 -30.70
C THR A 1014 -33.05 -81.76 -31.24
N SER A 1015 -32.25 -82.62 -30.62
CA SER A 1015 -30.95 -83.03 -31.17
C SER A 1015 -31.17 -84.06 -32.27
N SER A 1016 -31.37 -83.62 -33.51
CA SER A 1016 -31.59 -84.53 -34.65
C SER A 1016 -30.32 -84.98 -35.36
N ARG A 1017 -29.17 -84.35 -35.08
CA ARG A 1017 -27.88 -84.72 -35.68
C ARG A 1017 -26.79 -84.81 -34.63
N MET A 1018 -25.95 -85.83 -34.76
CA MET A 1018 -24.67 -85.96 -34.07
C MET A 1018 -23.57 -85.56 -35.05
N ASN A 1019 -22.60 -84.77 -34.63
CA ASN A 1019 -21.39 -84.60 -35.45
C ASN A 1019 -20.53 -85.88 -35.43
N ALA A 1020 -19.41 -85.89 -36.16
CA ALA A 1020 -18.51 -87.04 -36.24
C ALA A 1020 -17.96 -87.53 -34.89
N ASN A 1021 -18.08 -86.72 -33.82
CA ASN A 1021 -17.65 -87.03 -32.46
C ASN A 1021 -18.82 -87.21 -31.48
N ASN A 1022 -20.04 -87.52 -31.95
CA ASN A 1022 -21.23 -87.74 -31.10
C ASN A 1022 -21.65 -86.51 -30.26
N ILE A 1023 -21.34 -85.29 -30.70
CA ILE A 1023 -21.83 -84.07 -30.04
C ILE A 1023 -23.15 -83.67 -30.70
N PRO A 1024 -24.23 -83.46 -29.92
CA PRO A 1024 -25.54 -83.12 -30.44
C PRO A 1024 -25.54 -81.72 -31.09
N ILE A 1025 -26.01 -81.65 -32.33
CA ILE A 1025 -26.37 -80.44 -33.05
C ILE A 1025 -27.87 -80.23 -32.83
N PHE A 1026 -28.23 -79.07 -32.29
CA PHE A 1026 -29.62 -78.74 -31.98
C PHE A 1026 -30.30 -78.11 -33.20
N ASP A 1027 -30.94 -78.93 -34.03
CA ASP A 1027 -31.81 -78.45 -35.10
C ASP A 1027 -33.17 -78.10 -34.47
N GLY A 1028 -33.25 -76.96 -33.80
CA GLY A 1028 -34.53 -76.31 -33.53
C GLY A 1028 -35.22 -75.87 -34.84
N PRO A 1029 -36.48 -75.41 -34.77
CA PRO A 1029 -37.13 -74.82 -35.95
C PRO A 1029 -36.28 -73.67 -36.50
N LEU A 1030 -36.33 -73.45 -37.81
CA LEU A 1030 -35.69 -72.29 -38.42
C LEU A 1030 -36.21 -71.02 -37.73
N PRO A 1031 -35.35 -70.00 -37.52
CA PRO A 1031 -35.79 -68.77 -36.91
C PRO A 1031 -36.97 -68.15 -37.65
N THR A 1032 -37.98 -67.71 -36.91
CA THR A 1032 -39.23 -67.19 -37.49
C THR A 1032 -39.18 -65.69 -37.72
N VAL A 1033 -38.19 -65.01 -37.11
CA VAL A 1033 -37.99 -63.57 -37.23
C VAL A 1033 -36.76 -63.22 -38.08
N ASN A 1034 -36.91 -62.18 -38.90
CA ASN A 1034 -35.82 -61.63 -39.69
C ASN A 1034 -35.06 -60.55 -38.90
N SER A 1035 -34.26 -60.96 -37.93
CA SER A 1035 -33.33 -60.09 -37.20
C SER A 1035 -31.88 -60.32 -37.63
N GLN A 1036 -30.97 -59.38 -37.33
CA GLN A 1036 -29.54 -59.59 -37.58
C GLN A 1036 -28.95 -60.71 -36.73
N VAL A 1037 -29.53 -60.96 -35.56
CA VAL A 1037 -29.15 -62.03 -34.64
C VAL A 1037 -30.42 -62.65 -34.09
N GLN A 1038 -30.66 -63.92 -34.40
CA GLN A 1038 -31.82 -64.64 -33.88
C GLN A 1038 -31.47 -65.37 -32.58
N THR A 1039 -32.31 -65.18 -31.58
CA THR A 1039 -32.13 -65.73 -30.23
C THR A 1039 -33.45 -66.27 -29.71
N ALA A 1040 -33.37 -67.37 -28.95
CA ALA A 1040 -34.54 -68.07 -28.47
C ALA A 1040 -34.32 -68.63 -27.06
N ILE A 1041 -35.40 -68.71 -26.29
CA ILE A 1041 -35.45 -69.42 -25.03
C ILE A 1041 -35.84 -70.88 -25.30
N LYS A 1042 -35.19 -71.82 -24.64
CA LYS A 1042 -35.61 -73.23 -24.67
C LYS A 1042 -36.89 -73.43 -23.85
N ASN A 1043 -37.85 -74.11 -24.47
CA ASN A 1043 -39.12 -74.46 -23.85
C ASN A 1043 -38.92 -75.18 -22.50
N GLY A 1044 -39.57 -74.67 -21.46
CA GLY A 1044 -39.54 -75.26 -20.11
C GLY A 1044 -38.25 -75.00 -19.33
N SER A 1045 -37.35 -74.14 -19.82
CA SER A 1045 -36.11 -73.79 -19.12
C SER A 1045 -36.24 -72.58 -18.19
N VAL A 1046 -37.36 -71.85 -18.24
CA VAL A 1046 -37.56 -70.60 -17.51
C VAL A 1046 -37.88 -70.84 -16.03
N VAL A 1047 -37.09 -70.23 -15.14
CA VAL A 1047 -37.36 -70.08 -13.72
C VAL A 1047 -37.61 -68.60 -13.44
N GLN A 1048 -38.82 -68.26 -12.96
CA GLN A 1048 -39.25 -66.88 -12.70
C GLN A 1048 -38.81 -66.40 -11.31
N GLY A 1049 -38.43 -65.12 -11.21
CA GLY A 1049 -38.22 -64.41 -9.96
C GLY A 1049 -38.65 -62.95 -10.07
N VAL A 1050 -38.43 -62.17 -9.01
CA VAL A 1050 -38.86 -60.77 -8.96
C VAL A 1050 -37.94 -59.92 -9.85
N GLY A 1051 -38.45 -59.45 -10.99
CA GLY A 1051 -37.72 -58.60 -11.95
C GLY A 1051 -36.69 -59.31 -12.84
N VAL A 1052 -36.45 -60.61 -12.63
CA VAL A 1052 -35.49 -61.42 -13.37
C VAL A 1052 -36.01 -62.84 -13.61
N LYS A 1053 -35.57 -63.49 -14.69
CA LYS A 1053 -35.76 -64.93 -14.95
C LYS A 1053 -34.42 -65.60 -15.25
N GLN A 1054 -34.29 -66.86 -14.89
CA GLN A 1054 -33.18 -67.70 -15.33
C GLN A 1054 -33.67 -68.65 -16.42
N CYS A 1055 -33.01 -68.72 -17.58
CA CYS A 1055 -33.42 -69.59 -18.67
C CYS A 1055 -32.24 -70.08 -19.52
N GLU A 1056 -32.44 -71.12 -20.32
CA GLU A 1056 -31.47 -71.51 -21.35
C GLU A 1056 -31.74 -70.72 -22.64
N VAL A 1057 -30.74 -69.96 -23.09
CA VAL A 1057 -30.83 -69.14 -24.31
C VAL A 1057 -29.91 -69.70 -25.39
N TYR A 1058 -30.42 -69.69 -26.62
CA TYR A 1058 -29.71 -70.18 -27.80
C TYR A 1058 -29.62 -69.05 -28.81
N VAL A 1059 -28.50 -68.98 -29.53
CA VAL A 1059 -28.29 -68.05 -30.65
C VAL A 1059 -28.20 -68.83 -31.96
N TRP A 1060 -28.83 -68.33 -33.02
CA TRP A 1060 -28.71 -68.91 -34.35
C TRP A 1060 -27.32 -68.60 -34.92
N GLY A 1061 -26.43 -69.59 -34.90
CA GLY A 1061 -25.02 -69.46 -35.23
C GLY A 1061 -24.46 -70.71 -35.86
N TYR A 1062 -23.14 -70.87 -35.89
CA TYR A 1062 -22.45 -72.00 -36.49
C TYR A 1062 -21.91 -72.93 -35.41
N ALA A 1063 -22.20 -74.22 -35.55
CA ALA A 1063 -21.81 -75.23 -34.59
C ALA A 1063 -20.28 -75.43 -34.59
N ARG A 1064 -19.72 -75.60 -33.40
CA ARG A 1064 -18.31 -75.91 -33.20
C ARG A 1064 -18.17 -77.07 -32.23
N GLU A 1065 -17.08 -77.81 -32.39
CA GLU A 1065 -16.74 -78.94 -31.56
C GLU A 1065 -15.28 -78.94 -31.15
N LYS A 1066 -14.95 -79.64 -30.07
CA LYS A 1066 -13.58 -79.72 -29.56
C LYS A 1066 -12.94 -81.03 -30.05
N VAL A 1067 -12.08 -80.94 -31.06
CA VAL A 1067 -11.32 -82.07 -31.61
C VAL A 1067 -9.89 -82.00 -31.11
N ALA A 1068 -9.42 -83.04 -30.42
CA ALA A 1068 -8.07 -83.12 -29.84
C ALA A 1068 -7.68 -81.88 -29.00
N GLY A 1069 -8.64 -81.31 -28.27
CA GLY A 1069 -8.41 -80.13 -27.43
C GLY A 1069 -8.64 -78.78 -28.14
N ASN A 1070 -8.78 -78.75 -29.46
CA ASN A 1070 -8.96 -77.54 -30.25
C ASN A 1070 -10.39 -77.39 -30.78
N TRP A 1071 -10.93 -76.17 -30.73
CA TRP A 1071 -12.26 -75.89 -31.25
C TRP A 1071 -12.26 -75.74 -32.78
N GLN A 1072 -12.96 -76.64 -33.48
CA GLN A 1072 -13.12 -76.65 -34.93
C GLN A 1072 -14.60 -76.45 -35.32
N PHE A 1073 -14.86 -75.94 -36.53
CA PHE A 1073 -16.21 -75.85 -37.06
C PHE A 1073 -16.74 -77.22 -37.42
N VAL A 1074 -18.00 -77.49 -37.10
CA VAL A 1074 -18.68 -78.68 -37.58
C VAL A 1074 -19.06 -78.43 -39.04
N LEU A 1075 -18.55 -79.25 -39.94
CA LEU A 1075 -18.74 -79.10 -41.38
C LEU A 1075 -19.80 -80.07 -41.91
N ASP A 1076 -20.56 -79.65 -42.91
CA ASP A 1076 -21.46 -80.51 -43.67
C ASP A 1076 -20.68 -81.42 -44.65
N THR A 1077 -21.40 -82.25 -45.41
CA THR A 1077 -20.82 -83.16 -46.42
C THR A 1077 -20.07 -82.42 -47.54
N ASN A 1078 -20.28 -81.11 -47.69
CA ASN A 1078 -19.62 -80.24 -48.67
C ASN A 1078 -18.45 -79.44 -48.06
N GLY A 1079 -18.10 -79.68 -46.79
CA GLY A 1079 -17.05 -78.96 -46.10
C GLY A 1079 -17.45 -77.56 -45.62
N GLN A 1080 -18.74 -77.22 -45.59
CA GLN A 1080 -19.24 -75.91 -45.14
C GLN A 1080 -19.67 -75.92 -43.67
N PRO A 1081 -19.40 -74.87 -42.88
CA PRO A 1081 -19.86 -74.80 -41.48
C PRO A 1081 -21.38 -74.92 -41.35
N ILE A 1082 -21.84 -75.78 -40.44
CA ILE A 1082 -23.26 -76.01 -40.18
C ILE A 1082 -23.83 -74.89 -39.30
N LYS A 1083 -24.91 -74.25 -39.76
CA LYS A 1083 -25.67 -73.27 -38.98
C LYS A 1083 -26.76 -73.96 -38.15
N ALA A 1084 -26.83 -73.71 -36.86
CA ALA A 1084 -27.74 -74.32 -35.90
C ALA A 1084 -28.01 -73.40 -34.69
N TRP A 1085 -28.89 -73.81 -33.78
CA TRP A 1085 -29.09 -73.14 -32.49
C TRP A 1085 -27.96 -73.49 -31.53
N VAL A 1086 -27.13 -72.51 -31.19
CA VAL A 1086 -25.94 -72.69 -30.35
C VAL A 1086 -26.20 -72.16 -28.93
N PRO A 1087 -26.09 -73.00 -27.89
CA PRO A 1087 -26.25 -72.55 -26.51
C PRO A 1087 -25.04 -71.75 -26.01
N LYS A 1088 -25.18 -71.12 -24.83
CA LYS A 1088 -24.03 -70.59 -24.08
C LYS A 1088 -23.03 -71.72 -23.80
N ILE A 1089 -21.75 -71.49 -24.14
CA ILE A 1089 -20.67 -72.47 -23.93
C ILE A 1089 -20.41 -72.73 -22.42
N ASN A 1090 -20.75 -71.76 -21.58
CA ASN A 1090 -20.55 -71.80 -20.12
C ASN A 1090 -21.89 -71.83 -19.36
N ASN A 1091 -21.86 -72.19 -18.07
CA ASN A 1091 -23.03 -72.21 -17.17
C ASN A 1091 -24.19 -73.11 -17.63
N GLN A 1092 -23.89 -74.26 -18.26
CA GLN A 1092 -24.90 -75.22 -18.73
C GLN A 1092 -25.95 -74.60 -19.67
N GLY A 1093 -25.58 -73.60 -20.47
CA GLY A 1093 -26.52 -72.90 -21.35
C GLY A 1093 -27.42 -71.87 -20.65
N LYS A 1094 -27.37 -71.77 -19.31
CA LYS A 1094 -28.24 -70.87 -18.53
C LYS A 1094 -27.72 -69.43 -18.53
N THR A 1095 -28.66 -68.50 -18.61
CA THR A 1095 -28.43 -67.06 -18.45
C THR A 1095 -29.54 -66.44 -17.62
N THR A 1096 -29.24 -65.34 -16.94
CA THR A 1096 -30.25 -64.54 -16.24
C THR A 1096 -30.71 -63.41 -17.15
N VAL A 1097 -32.01 -63.27 -17.34
CA VAL A 1097 -32.64 -62.26 -18.17
C VAL A 1097 -33.49 -61.33 -17.31
N PHE A 1098 -33.33 -60.04 -17.48
CA PHE A 1098 -34.08 -58.99 -16.79
C PHE A 1098 -35.40 -58.75 -17.49
N ILE A 1099 -36.48 -58.62 -16.72
CA ILE A 1099 -37.84 -58.49 -17.25
C ILE A 1099 -38.32 -57.06 -17.03
N GLY A 1100 -38.67 -56.36 -18.11
CA GLY A 1100 -39.27 -55.02 -18.04
C GLY A 1100 -38.35 -53.93 -17.48
N LEU A 1101 -37.06 -54.21 -17.31
CA LEU A 1101 -36.06 -53.26 -16.87
C LEU A 1101 -35.31 -52.68 -18.06
N THR A 1102 -35.27 -51.35 -18.13
CA THR A 1102 -34.44 -50.67 -19.13
C THR A 1102 -32.97 -50.85 -18.80
N GLU A 1103 -32.14 -50.77 -19.83
CA GLU A 1103 -30.69 -50.84 -19.65
C GLU A 1103 -30.16 -49.79 -18.69
N GLN A 1104 -30.58 -48.54 -18.84
CA GLN A 1104 -30.14 -47.43 -18.00
C GLN A 1104 -30.53 -47.64 -16.53
N LYS A 1105 -31.74 -48.17 -16.28
CA LYS A 1105 -32.17 -48.52 -14.91
C LYS A 1105 -31.25 -49.57 -14.30
N ILE A 1106 -30.86 -50.60 -15.04
CA ILE A 1106 -29.96 -51.64 -14.53
C ILE A 1106 -28.55 -51.11 -14.28
N MET A 1107 -28.05 -50.24 -15.16
CA MET A 1107 -26.76 -49.58 -14.92
C MET A 1107 -26.78 -48.72 -13.66
N ASN A 1108 -27.90 -48.05 -13.37
CA ASN A 1108 -28.10 -47.30 -12.12
C ASN A 1108 -28.19 -48.23 -10.91
N GLU A 1109 -28.90 -49.37 -10.99
CA GLU A 1109 -28.95 -50.37 -9.90
C GLU A 1109 -27.58 -50.99 -9.61
N ILE A 1110 -26.77 -51.24 -10.64
CA ILE A 1110 -25.39 -51.70 -10.51
C ILE A 1110 -24.53 -50.62 -9.84
N ALA A 1111 -24.68 -49.36 -10.23
CA ALA A 1111 -23.97 -48.24 -9.62
C ALA A 1111 -24.37 -48.05 -8.14
N PHE A 1112 -25.66 -48.20 -7.83
CA PHE A 1112 -26.17 -48.23 -6.45
C PHE A 1112 -25.53 -49.35 -5.65
N ALA A 1113 -25.52 -50.58 -6.17
CA ALA A 1113 -24.88 -51.70 -5.50
C ALA A 1113 -23.39 -51.44 -5.24
N ARG A 1114 -22.68 -50.85 -6.20
CA ARG A 1114 -21.24 -50.51 -6.07
C ARG A 1114 -20.97 -49.39 -5.07
N PHE A 1115 -21.88 -48.42 -4.96
CA PHE A 1115 -21.70 -47.23 -4.13
C PHE A 1115 -22.24 -47.39 -2.69
N ASN A 1116 -23.40 -48.02 -2.56
CA ASN A 1116 -24.15 -48.09 -1.30
C ASN A 1116 -23.83 -49.36 -0.49
N LEU A 1117 -23.54 -50.49 -1.15
CA LEU A 1117 -23.28 -51.74 -0.44
C LEU A 1117 -21.84 -51.79 0.08
N THR A 1118 -21.72 -52.05 1.37
CA THR A 1118 -20.46 -52.32 2.04
C THR A 1118 -20.06 -53.78 1.85
N PRO A 1119 -18.80 -54.15 2.10
CA PRO A 1119 -18.38 -55.54 2.25
C PRO A 1119 -19.36 -56.42 3.04
N LEU A 1120 -19.99 -55.86 4.09
CA LEU A 1120 -20.89 -56.58 5.00
C LEU A 1120 -22.25 -56.92 4.40
N ASP A 1121 -22.67 -56.20 3.37
CA ASP A 1121 -23.96 -56.42 2.69
C ASP A 1121 -23.86 -57.51 1.62
N TRP A 1122 -22.64 -57.83 1.18
CA TRP A 1122 -22.38 -58.92 0.26
C TRP A 1122 -22.36 -60.26 0.98
N VAL A 1123 -23.31 -61.12 0.66
CA VAL A 1123 -23.40 -62.50 1.16
C VAL A 1123 -22.95 -63.49 0.09
N ARG A 1124 -22.26 -64.54 0.50
CA ARG A 1124 -21.85 -65.59 -0.43
C ARG A 1124 -23.08 -66.44 -0.81
N PRO A 1125 -23.30 -66.75 -2.10
CA PRO A 1125 -24.33 -67.70 -2.48
C PRO A 1125 -24.05 -69.07 -1.85
N SER A 1126 -25.08 -69.72 -1.33
CA SER A 1126 -25.01 -71.05 -0.72
C SER A 1126 -24.63 -72.09 -1.77
N HIS A 1127 -23.34 -72.37 -1.90
CA HIS A 1127 -22.81 -73.44 -2.73
C HIS A 1127 -22.18 -74.50 -1.82
N PRO A 1128 -22.74 -75.71 -1.73
CA PRO A 1128 -22.09 -76.81 -1.03
C PRO A 1128 -20.75 -77.11 -1.74
N ASN A 1129 -19.64 -76.76 -1.11
CA ASN A 1129 -18.27 -77.19 -1.44
C ASN A 1129 -17.52 -76.56 -2.64
N GLY A 1130 -17.93 -75.41 -3.18
CA GLY A 1130 -17.24 -74.78 -4.32
C GLY A 1130 -16.56 -73.43 -4.01
N LEU A 1131 -15.30 -73.23 -4.42
CA LEU A 1131 -14.70 -71.89 -4.54
C LEU A 1131 -15.53 -71.06 -5.52
N SER A 1132 -16.18 -69.99 -5.03
CA SER A 1132 -17.00 -69.10 -5.87
C SER A 1132 -16.42 -67.69 -5.81
N ASN A 1133 -16.32 -67.05 -6.97
CA ASN A 1133 -16.00 -65.64 -7.09
C ASN A 1133 -17.26 -64.74 -7.05
N GLU A 1134 -18.43 -65.32 -6.85
CA GLU A 1134 -19.72 -64.64 -6.83
C GLU A 1134 -20.13 -64.24 -5.41
N TRP A 1135 -20.67 -63.02 -5.26
CA TRP A 1135 -21.24 -62.47 -4.04
C TRP A 1135 -22.58 -61.80 -4.33
N ILE A 1136 -23.61 -62.00 -3.49
CA ILE A 1136 -24.97 -61.47 -3.67
C ILE A 1136 -25.20 -60.29 -2.71
N GLY A 1137 -25.70 -59.19 -3.24
CA GLY A 1137 -26.19 -58.01 -2.51
C GLY A 1137 -27.60 -57.63 -2.97
N ILE A 1138 -28.13 -56.51 -2.48
CA ILE A 1138 -29.52 -56.08 -2.73
C ILE A 1138 -29.54 -54.73 -3.47
N SER A 1139 -30.33 -54.65 -4.54
CA SER A 1139 -30.56 -53.42 -5.32
C SER A 1139 -31.49 -52.42 -4.59
N SER A 1140 -31.70 -51.24 -5.16
CA SER A 1140 -32.62 -50.25 -4.60
C SER A 1140 -34.09 -50.70 -4.62
N ASP A 1141 -34.42 -51.66 -5.49
CA ASP A 1141 -35.74 -52.26 -5.66
C ASP A 1141 -35.86 -53.66 -5.01
N ASN A 1142 -34.96 -54.00 -4.08
CA ASN A 1142 -34.91 -55.29 -3.40
C ASN A 1142 -34.69 -56.51 -4.32
N ILE A 1143 -34.03 -56.32 -5.46
CA ILE A 1143 -33.64 -57.40 -6.37
C ILE A 1143 -32.22 -57.85 -5.99
N ASN A 1144 -31.98 -59.17 -5.96
CA ASN A 1144 -30.64 -59.71 -5.74
C ASN A 1144 -29.71 -59.28 -6.89
N ILE A 1145 -28.54 -58.72 -6.57
CA ILE A 1145 -27.48 -58.41 -7.54
C ILE A 1145 -26.24 -59.21 -7.16
N ALA A 1146 -25.72 -60.00 -8.09
CA ALA A 1146 -24.52 -60.79 -7.94
C ALA A 1146 -23.30 -60.08 -8.52
N MET A 1147 -22.26 -59.86 -7.73
CA MET A 1147 -20.96 -59.32 -8.13
C MET A 1147 -19.94 -60.46 -8.27
N TYR A 1148 -19.24 -60.53 -9.41
CA TYR A 1148 -18.28 -61.57 -9.73
C TYR A 1148 -16.84 -61.06 -9.71
N LEU A 1149 -15.99 -61.50 -8.79
CA LEU A 1149 -14.60 -61.03 -8.69
C LEU A 1149 -13.66 -61.79 -9.66
N ASP A 1150 -12.65 -61.14 -10.24
CA ASP A 1150 -11.78 -61.75 -11.28
C ASP A 1150 -10.87 -62.88 -10.75
N ASN A 1151 -10.67 -62.98 -9.43
CA ASN A 1151 -9.95 -64.09 -8.82
C ASN A 1151 -10.94 -65.12 -8.27
N LYS A 1152 -10.76 -66.41 -8.58
CA LYS A 1152 -11.54 -67.51 -7.97
C LYS A 1152 -11.15 -67.72 -6.51
N THR A 1153 -11.22 -66.67 -5.69
CA THR A 1153 -10.84 -66.68 -4.27
C THR A 1153 -12.08 -66.69 -3.40
N ASN A 1154 -12.05 -67.49 -2.33
CA ASN A 1154 -13.12 -67.58 -1.32
C ASN A 1154 -13.21 -66.33 -0.42
N ILE A 1155 -12.50 -65.26 -0.75
CA ILE A 1155 -12.30 -64.12 0.14
C ILE A 1155 -13.42 -63.12 -0.14
N ARG A 1156 -14.20 -62.83 0.91
CA ARG A 1156 -15.17 -61.72 0.91
C ARG A 1156 -14.48 -60.45 0.45
N PRO A 1157 -15.06 -59.66 -0.47
CA PRO A 1157 -14.48 -58.37 -0.82
C PRO A 1157 -14.27 -57.56 0.46
N THR A 1158 -13.02 -57.29 0.82
CA THR A 1158 -12.67 -56.58 2.07
C THR A 1158 -12.72 -55.07 1.91
N ILE A 1159 -12.86 -54.60 0.68
CA ILE A 1159 -12.91 -53.19 0.31
C ILE A 1159 -14.06 -53.00 -0.67
N ILE A 1160 -14.79 -51.89 -0.54
CA ILE A 1160 -15.78 -51.44 -1.53
C ILE A 1160 -15.10 -51.37 -2.91
N PRO A 1161 -15.75 -51.81 -4.01
CA PRO A 1161 -15.13 -51.82 -5.33
C PRO A 1161 -14.46 -50.47 -5.67
N ASN A 1162 -13.14 -50.49 -5.87
CA ASN A 1162 -12.40 -49.32 -6.29
C ASN A 1162 -12.86 -48.92 -7.71
N PRO A 1163 -13.26 -47.66 -7.95
CA PRO A 1163 -13.72 -47.21 -9.28
C PRO A 1163 -12.69 -47.39 -10.41
N ASN A 1164 -11.41 -47.57 -10.08
CA ASN A 1164 -10.31 -47.74 -11.04
C ASN A 1164 -9.87 -49.20 -11.26
N ILE A 1165 -10.48 -50.17 -10.60
CA ILE A 1165 -10.14 -51.58 -10.77
C ILE A 1165 -11.30 -52.27 -11.50
N ASN A 1166 -10.99 -53.13 -12.47
CA ASN A 1166 -11.94 -54.02 -13.16
C ASN A 1166 -12.52 -55.08 -12.22
N TYR A 1167 -13.04 -54.69 -11.06
CA TYR A 1167 -13.75 -55.60 -10.17
C TYR A 1167 -15.14 -55.85 -10.73
N GLY A 1168 -15.22 -56.89 -11.55
CA GLY A 1168 -16.38 -57.73 -11.64
C GLY A 1168 -17.61 -57.20 -12.36
N SER A 1169 -18.19 -58.07 -13.17
CA SER A 1169 -19.55 -57.89 -13.62
C SER A 1169 -20.49 -58.02 -12.43
N ALA A 1170 -21.39 -57.04 -12.28
CA ALA A 1170 -22.50 -57.12 -11.35
C ALA A 1170 -23.77 -57.40 -12.18
N PHE A 1171 -24.47 -58.48 -11.87
CA PHE A 1171 -25.65 -58.92 -12.60
C PHE A 1171 -26.79 -59.17 -11.61
N PRO A 1172 -27.97 -58.58 -11.81
CA PRO A 1172 -29.17 -59.08 -11.16
C PRO A 1172 -29.28 -60.60 -11.29
N LYS A 1173 -29.61 -61.28 -10.18
CA LYS A 1173 -29.68 -62.73 -10.09
C LYS A 1173 -30.98 -63.16 -9.43
N LEU A 1174 -31.42 -64.38 -9.75
CA LEU A 1174 -32.51 -65.06 -9.08
C LEU A 1174 -32.10 -65.44 -7.64
#